data_AF-A0A6S7FGY0-F1
#
_entry.id   AF-A0A6S7FGY0-F1
#
_cell.length_a   1.000
_cell.length_b   1.000
_cell.length_c   1.000
_cell.angle_alpha   90.00
_cell.angle_beta   90.00
_cell.angle_gamma   90.00
#
_symmetry.space_group_name_H-M   'P 1'
#
loop_
_entity.id
_entity.type
_entity.pdbx_description
1 polymer ?
#
loop_
_entity_poly.entity_id
_entity_poly.type
_entity_poly.pdbx_seq_one_letter_code
_entity_poly.pdbx_strand_id
1 'polypeptide(L)'
;MKLEDTKHPERTGKWLLISYIPAWNVFKSHTVVLQDDATRDRINRLIDSITDPFSTEIRYHHKCWLKYIGAYQKIPVEQHHERAQKNQSEVVYDTAGGASYIESTICSLGISNEQLVENVASRLRKEVKQTTTISWPPQVVELEQEENLPPLLVQLISSLKKPGQVEQDAKVRALASMITYYVTGSPTTTAVNLSMNLHGLTRSQELVDTFHKCGVGINYSSVLLLRDAWAVHGIQLCSECPNEIAEKTPGVIVVDNDDFQNETLTGGDTSHRTNSGERVKNAKTLSSRLKNIATGMNTHDRYVTYKRGEPTVSVRVEPKVGSTVPQRKRCVIHTLVRANAAGERPPTVDQMVPGFAGFQALISTSVEKSKPYYFMIYPDPRKKAVLNDVLVKANKAIQRKNMPFAVVVGDQPVYTLLVEIKSEHPEKFEKIIPFLGPFHIQGSMIYAIYKRHKGSEIADVLVAAGVIAEGSVDQALRGKHYKRALRCLMLMYESFMHLLLNQFHEESQLEASTMTRLAILRDPKANSQDSLATAQKELENDPAVDTLINNMFDKIEKTDMACYWLDFMTMVEILMMNVYAIHTCNWDEFLTFLREMMPWMVIYDQTHYGRWLPHFWAMLSSLSPDQTQFFSSNFAQSITGNPFSCIPWDMWIEMTMNKGLKLKAGWLSILRNEKQLMTDIRNANNLGRVRTAVHNQINRKQISRTHSEFAPTRMCKDEQAVQDLIACIKEFDCFPFDVSSPNLRTLQSAIPAPTEMIRDFQTAKQDGETKLKEFMDECVYSKEKSLYDRIKRHSRLTFAKAPTTKTGEVLKVKQGEMENRALASVVNLVDVSGLMMLSDVMKYRITEECLTLFNVNGTFRKTQKSKILQKLTQEPIDVSSYTALVDMGMIWRLASPTMEDREKNDGSTYTWGNYTDKVTSMLLARHVDATTIICINDPYDHVESIKDDELGVECVNLSSGSIQQDLAFDQCEADTIILSFYTALRASGYNDPVIIDAADTDVYIQAAAISHDVPGIICIKKKKELLFCRGMCADEDIAKCLIQFHVMTGCDANSCFYGHGKSTLYDKMVKSVECRRLLSSCEESLPLKEDVLNDLVSYVTRFVYGDVHSSSLDIARAAKWKGQKNKSLMRLPPDSDSLKQHILRANYLAYIQRHPELRTHPSPVGHGWELINGCCKPVRHTQPPLPLTLSNTLPPHDSDIDSEFSDVIDSDLDTSSDEED
;
A
#
# COMPACT_ATOMS: atom_id res chain seq x y z
N MET A 1 16.24 -34.64 -48.94
CA MET A 1 17.43 -34.75 -49.83
C MET A 1 17.95 -36.20 -49.75
N LYS A 2 19.13 -36.56 -50.28
CA LYS A 2 19.57 -37.96 -50.39
C LYS A 2 19.65 -38.70 -49.03
N LEU A 3 19.37 -40.00 -49.04
CA LEU A 3 19.77 -40.94 -47.99
C LEU A 3 21.29 -41.15 -48.03
N GLU A 4 21.93 -41.25 -46.86
CA GLU A 4 22.95 -42.25 -46.47
C GLU A 4 23.74 -41.78 -45.23
N ASP A 5 23.24 -42.09 -44.02
CA ASP A 5 24.09 -42.38 -42.85
C ASP A 5 23.43 -43.54 -42.07
N THR A 6 24.21 -44.56 -41.72
CA THR A 6 23.73 -45.90 -41.37
C THR A 6 24.01 -46.24 -39.90
N LYS A 7 23.39 -45.49 -38.98
CA LYS A 7 23.47 -45.73 -37.53
C LYS A 7 22.11 -45.80 -36.85
N HIS A 8 21.37 -46.87 -37.14
CA HIS A 8 20.53 -47.66 -36.21
C HIS A 8 19.69 -48.67 -37.03
N PRO A 9 20.04 -49.98 -37.05
CA PRO A 9 19.45 -50.93 -38.02
C PRO A 9 17.96 -51.27 -37.88
N GLU A 10 17.28 -50.89 -36.78
CA GLU A 10 15.96 -51.44 -36.41
C GLU A 10 14.90 -50.35 -36.16
N ARG A 11 14.69 -49.45 -37.13
CA ARG A 11 13.51 -48.55 -37.17
C ARG A 11 12.82 -48.55 -38.54
N THR A 12 12.41 -49.73 -39.00
CA THR A 12 11.39 -49.88 -40.05
C THR A 12 10.01 -49.55 -39.46
N GLY A 13 9.38 -48.49 -39.96
CA GLY A 13 8.20 -47.90 -39.30
C GLY A 13 6.85 -48.51 -39.67
N LYS A 14 5.87 -48.27 -38.79
CA LYS A 14 4.45 -48.02 -39.09
C LYS A 14 3.75 -47.41 -37.87
N TRP A 15 2.69 -46.65 -38.09
CA TRP A 15 1.85 -46.08 -37.02
C TRP A 15 0.76 -47.09 -36.59
N LEU A 16 0.14 -46.80 -35.44
CA LEU A 16 -1.29 -47.02 -35.12
C LEU A 16 -1.85 -48.44 -34.79
N LEU A 17 -2.24 -48.56 -33.50
CA LEU A 17 -3.65 -48.59 -33.02
C LEU A 17 -4.21 -49.90 -32.40
N ILE A 18 -4.60 -49.76 -31.12
CA ILE A 18 -5.70 -50.41 -30.34
C ILE A 18 -5.71 -51.95 -30.09
N SER A 19 -5.67 -52.26 -28.77
CA SER A 19 -6.31 -53.39 -28.05
C SER A 19 -5.83 -54.85 -28.23
N TYR A 20 -6.21 -55.80 -27.36
CA TYR A 20 -6.22 -55.86 -25.88
C TYR A 20 -6.60 -57.31 -25.44
N ILE A 21 -5.71 -58.03 -24.72
CA ILE A 21 -6.08 -59.13 -23.77
C ILE A 21 -6.72 -60.41 -24.42
N PRO A 22 -6.84 -61.61 -23.76
CA PRO A 22 -6.60 -61.98 -22.35
C PRO A 22 -5.62 -63.16 -22.06
N ALA A 23 -5.31 -63.37 -20.77
CA ALA A 23 -5.54 -64.64 -20.02
C ALA A 23 -4.44 -65.13 -19.02
N TRP A 24 -4.30 -64.43 -17.89
CA TRP A 24 -4.54 -64.98 -16.53
C TRP A 24 -3.68 -66.11 -15.91
N ASN A 25 -3.11 -67.06 -16.65
CA ASN A 25 -2.86 -68.42 -16.11
C ASN A 25 -1.44 -68.77 -15.62
N VAL A 26 -0.48 -67.85 -15.60
CA VAL A 26 0.92 -68.11 -15.21
C VAL A 26 1.45 -66.92 -14.40
N PHE A 27 1.90 -67.02 -13.14
CA PHE A 27 2.02 -68.17 -12.21
C PHE A 27 1.98 -67.62 -10.77
N LYS A 28 0.92 -67.81 -9.96
CA LYS A 28 0.69 -68.97 -9.06
C LYS A 28 1.81 -69.42 -8.09
N SER A 29 2.87 -68.62 -7.89
CA SER A 29 3.83 -68.78 -6.78
C SER A 29 4.59 -67.46 -6.54
N HIS A 30 4.71 -66.87 -5.34
CA HIS A 30 4.74 -67.45 -3.99
C HIS A 30 4.07 -66.55 -2.91
N THR A 31 3.72 -67.13 -1.76
CA THR A 31 3.46 -66.45 -0.47
C THR A 31 4.76 -66.46 0.38
N VAL A 32 5.01 -65.60 1.39
CA VAL A 32 4.39 -65.43 2.72
C VAL A 32 4.85 -64.04 3.30
N VAL A 33 3.97 -63.13 3.76
CA VAL A 33 3.64 -62.74 5.19
C VAL A 33 4.86 -62.61 6.15
N LEU A 34 5.01 -61.72 7.16
CA LEU A 34 4.24 -60.70 7.93
C LEU A 34 5.09 -59.41 8.03
N GLN A 35 4.61 -58.16 8.17
CA GLN A 35 3.76 -57.50 9.19
C GLN A 35 4.30 -57.52 10.65
N ASP A 36 4.62 -56.32 11.17
CA ASP A 36 4.82 -56.00 12.60
C ASP A 36 3.64 -55.15 13.11
N ASP A 37 3.13 -55.50 14.30
CA ASP A 37 2.08 -54.74 14.98
C ASP A 37 2.61 -53.84 16.10
N ALA A 38 3.83 -54.08 16.60
CA ALA A 38 4.38 -53.38 17.77
C ALA A 38 4.56 -51.87 17.55
N THR A 39 4.81 -51.45 16.30
CA THR A 39 4.91 -50.03 15.94
C THR A 39 3.55 -49.32 15.99
N ARG A 40 2.47 -49.98 15.54
CA ARG A 40 1.09 -49.46 15.59
C ARG A 40 0.63 -49.25 17.03
N ASP A 41 0.93 -50.23 17.86
CA ASP A 41 0.66 -50.28 19.29
C ASP A 41 1.36 -49.16 20.08
N ARG A 42 2.40 -48.52 19.52
CA ARG A 42 3.17 -47.47 20.20
C ARG A 42 2.62 -46.06 19.96
N ILE A 43 1.94 -45.83 18.84
CA ILE A 43 1.35 -44.53 18.47
C ILE A 43 -0.06 -44.40 19.07
N ASN A 44 -0.85 -45.47 19.02
CA ASN A 44 -2.21 -45.50 19.59
C ASN A 44 -2.24 -45.27 21.12
N ARG A 45 -1.09 -45.45 21.80
CA ARG A 45 -0.93 -45.16 23.25
C ARG A 45 -0.57 -43.71 23.59
N LEU A 46 -0.50 -42.82 22.59
CA LEU A 46 -0.14 -41.40 22.79
C LEU A 46 -1.22 -40.39 22.36
N ILE A 47 -2.32 -40.84 21.76
CA ILE A 47 -3.38 -39.98 21.20
C ILE A 47 -4.77 -40.26 21.81
N ASP A 48 -5.14 -41.53 22.03
CA ASP A 48 -6.52 -41.91 22.32
C ASP A 48 -6.86 -42.15 23.82
N SER A 49 -6.63 -41.17 24.70
CA SER A 49 -7.29 -41.17 26.02
C SER A 49 -7.61 -39.78 26.62
N ILE A 50 -8.57 -39.09 25.99
CA ILE A 50 -9.73 -38.44 26.64
C ILE A 50 -9.47 -37.29 27.66
N THR A 51 -10.12 -36.15 27.39
CA THR A 51 -10.33 -34.97 28.27
C THR A 51 -9.12 -34.12 28.70
N ASP A 52 -8.82 -33.13 27.86
CA ASP A 52 -8.74 -31.72 28.30
C ASP A 52 -10.04 -31.34 29.07
N PRO A 53 -10.07 -30.38 30.03
CA PRO A 53 -9.03 -29.49 30.54
C PRO A 53 -8.85 -29.63 32.08
N PHE A 54 -8.60 -28.49 32.73
CA PHE A 54 -9.11 -28.01 34.04
C PHE A 54 -10.45 -28.56 34.59
N SER A 55 -11.13 -29.54 33.98
CA SER A 55 -12.39 -30.12 34.47
C SER A 55 -12.24 -31.03 35.70
N THR A 56 -11.02 -31.52 36.00
CA THR A 56 -10.82 -32.51 37.07
C THR A 56 -9.98 -32.01 38.27
N GLU A 57 -9.23 -30.91 38.16
CA GLU A 57 -8.96 -30.06 39.34
C GLU A 57 -10.30 -29.56 39.94
N ILE A 58 -11.28 -29.24 39.07
CA ILE A 58 -12.65 -28.90 39.46
C ILE A 58 -13.43 -30.06 40.12
N ARG A 59 -12.95 -31.32 40.08
CA ARG A 59 -13.68 -32.48 40.64
C ARG A 59 -12.98 -33.23 41.78
N TYR A 60 -11.65 -33.30 41.81
CA TYR A 60 -10.95 -34.03 42.89
C TYR A 60 -11.13 -33.34 44.25
N HIS A 61 -10.84 -32.04 44.33
CA HIS A 61 -11.04 -31.24 45.55
C HIS A 61 -12.52 -31.09 45.96
N HIS A 62 -13.48 -31.39 45.08
CA HIS A 62 -14.91 -31.31 45.39
C HIS A 62 -15.50 -32.60 45.99
N LYS A 63 -14.91 -33.80 45.77
CA LYS A 63 -15.49 -35.06 46.27
C LYS A 63 -14.60 -35.99 47.09
N CYS A 64 -13.33 -35.63 47.34
CA CYS A 64 -12.58 -36.22 48.46
C CYS A 64 -13.16 -35.91 49.86
N TRP A 65 -14.24 -35.13 49.96
CA TRP A 65 -14.96 -34.86 51.21
C TRP A 65 -16.28 -35.64 51.37
N LEU A 66 -16.69 -36.48 50.40
CA LEU A 66 -18.07 -37.01 50.33
C LEU A 66 -18.23 -38.52 50.04
N LYS A 67 -17.23 -39.37 50.34
CA LYS A 67 -17.44 -40.84 50.35
C LYS A 67 -16.77 -41.65 51.48
N TYR A 68 -16.32 -40.97 52.53
CA TYR A 68 -16.31 -41.51 53.89
C TYR A 68 -17.35 -40.67 54.67
N ILE A 69 -18.65 -40.97 54.58
CA ILE A 69 -19.32 -42.09 55.28
C ILE A 69 -18.81 -42.17 56.72
N GLY A 70 -19.66 -41.80 57.68
CA GLY A 70 -19.23 -41.55 59.05
C GLY A 70 -20.00 -42.28 60.14
N ALA A 71 -19.52 -42.02 61.36
CA ALA A 71 -20.08 -42.32 62.68
C ALA A 71 -19.64 -43.65 63.37
N TYR A 72 -19.36 -43.51 64.68
CA TYR A 72 -19.04 -44.53 65.69
C TYR A 72 -17.64 -45.22 65.59
N GLN A 73 -16.84 -45.37 66.66
CA GLN A 73 -16.87 -44.75 68.01
C GLN A 73 -15.54 -44.91 68.83
N LYS A 74 -15.30 -44.00 69.80
CA LYS A 74 -14.68 -44.19 71.16
C LYS A 74 -13.17 -44.57 71.40
N ILE A 75 -12.41 -43.55 71.90
CA ILE A 75 -11.49 -43.46 73.11
C ILE A 75 -10.38 -44.51 73.43
N PRO A 76 -9.42 -44.26 74.38
CA PRO A 76 -8.63 -43.05 74.75
C PRO A 76 -7.09 -43.37 75.01
N VAL A 77 -6.46 -42.72 76.02
CA VAL A 77 -5.11 -42.95 76.66
C VAL A 77 -3.95 -42.17 75.97
N GLU A 78 -3.45 -41.03 76.49
CA GLU A 78 -2.51 -40.83 77.64
C GLU A 78 -1.05 -41.30 77.34
N GLN A 79 0.07 -40.72 77.80
CA GLN A 79 0.39 -39.49 78.57
C GLN A 79 1.93 -39.26 78.54
N HIS A 80 2.41 -38.04 78.85
CA HIS A 80 3.76 -37.76 79.44
C HIS A 80 5.03 -38.15 78.62
N HIS A 81 6.26 -37.67 78.88
CA HIS A 81 6.81 -36.56 79.67
C HIS A 81 8.21 -36.14 79.11
N GLU A 82 8.70 -34.96 79.51
CA GLU A 82 10.08 -34.57 79.99
C GLU A 82 11.34 -35.45 79.71
N ARG A 83 12.59 -34.94 79.70
CA ARG A 83 13.16 -33.59 79.98
C ARG A 83 14.56 -33.40 79.34
N ALA A 84 15.06 -32.17 79.37
CA ALA A 84 16.34 -31.71 78.80
C ALA A 84 17.62 -32.12 79.56
N GLN A 85 18.76 -32.03 78.86
CA GLN A 85 20.10 -31.58 79.36
C GLN A 85 20.80 -30.85 78.18
N LYS A 86 21.25 -29.59 78.35
CA LYS A 86 22.62 -29.15 78.75
C LYS A 86 23.73 -29.56 77.74
N ASN A 87 24.60 -28.69 77.25
CA ASN A 87 25.11 -27.40 77.77
C ASN A 87 25.28 -26.27 76.72
N GLN A 88 25.66 -25.09 77.23
CA GLN A 88 25.90 -23.81 76.56
C GLN A 88 27.08 -23.82 75.56
N SER A 89 26.91 -23.18 74.39
CA SER A 89 27.80 -22.11 73.87
C SER A 89 27.15 -21.34 72.71
N GLU A 90 27.80 -20.28 72.23
CA GLU A 90 27.30 -19.33 71.24
C GLU A 90 27.20 -19.92 69.81
N VAL A 91 26.10 -19.64 69.11
CA VAL A 91 25.78 -20.03 67.71
C VAL A 91 24.91 -18.89 67.15
N VAL A 92 25.36 -18.03 66.22
CA VAL A 92 25.70 -18.24 64.79
C VAL A 92 24.46 -18.68 63.97
N TYR A 93 23.94 -17.79 63.11
CA TYR A 93 22.77 -18.09 62.28
C TYR A 93 23.10 -19.10 61.16
N ASP A 94 22.39 -20.23 61.15
CA ASP A 94 22.31 -21.18 60.04
C ASP A 94 21.07 -20.88 59.18
N THR A 95 21.20 -20.90 57.86
CA THR A 95 20.14 -20.66 56.89
C THR A 95 19.35 -21.92 56.51
N ALA A 96 19.71 -23.10 57.02
CA ALA A 96 18.95 -24.34 56.81
C ALA A 96 17.67 -24.45 57.68
N GLY A 97 17.52 -23.61 58.71
CA GLY A 97 16.35 -23.60 59.60
C GLY A 97 15.14 -22.87 59.00
N GLY A 98 14.03 -23.60 58.81
CA GLY A 98 12.80 -23.04 58.21
C GLY A 98 12.07 -21.99 59.07
N ALA A 99 11.14 -21.26 58.44
CA ALA A 99 10.44 -20.07 58.98
C ALA A 99 9.76 -20.25 60.37
N SER A 100 9.44 -21.50 60.74
CA SER A 100 8.88 -21.93 62.02
C SER A 100 9.53 -21.28 63.26
N TYR A 101 10.85 -21.03 63.26
CA TYR A 101 11.50 -20.44 64.45
C TYR A 101 11.12 -18.96 64.66
N ILE A 102 10.97 -18.18 63.59
CA ILE A 102 10.48 -16.80 63.68
C ILE A 102 9.00 -16.78 64.04
N GLU A 103 8.22 -17.68 63.45
CA GLU A 103 6.79 -17.86 63.73
C GLU A 103 6.55 -18.19 65.22
N SER A 104 7.29 -19.15 65.78
CA SER A 104 7.24 -19.49 67.21
C SER A 104 7.74 -18.36 68.13
N THR A 105 8.70 -17.54 67.69
CA THR A 105 9.17 -16.36 68.45
C THR A 105 8.09 -15.27 68.50
N ILE A 106 7.39 -15.04 67.39
CA ILE A 106 6.28 -14.07 67.30
C ILE A 106 5.10 -14.55 68.16
N CYS A 107 4.71 -15.83 68.04
CA CYS A 107 3.65 -16.42 68.87
C CYS A 107 3.99 -16.43 70.37
N SER A 108 5.23 -16.70 70.76
CA SER A 108 5.64 -16.71 72.19
C SER A 108 5.79 -15.31 72.80
N LEU A 109 5.91 -14.25 71.98
CA LEU A 109 5.74 -12.86 72.41
C LEU A 109 4.25 -12.46 72.57
N GLY A 110 3.31 -13.38 72.32
CA GLY A 110 1.87 -13.11 72.32
C GLY A 110 1.39 -12.26 71.15
N ILE A 111 2.24 -12.03 70.15
CA ILE A 111 1.92 -11.26 68.95
C ILE A 111 1.22 -12.21 67.98
N SER A 112 -0.09 -12.02 67.76
CA SER A 112 -0.82 -12.78 66.74
C SER A 112 -0.42 -12.35 65.32
N ASN A 113 -0.81 -13.11 64.31
CA ASN A 113 -0.54 -12.74 62.91
C ASN A 113 -1.23 -11.41 62.52
N GLU A 114 -2.42 -11.14 63.08
CA GLU A 114 -3.11 -9.86 62.96
C GLU A 114 -2.27 -8.75 63.61
N GLN A 115 -1.77 -8.96 64.83
CA GLN A 115 -0.96 -7.97 65.54
C GLN A 115 0.39 -7.70 64.84
N LEU A 116 0.98 -8.71 64.20
CA LEU A 116 2.17 -8.56 63.36
C LEU A 116 1.87 -7.70 62.12
N VAL A 117 0.76 -7.98 61.42
CA VAL A 117 0.31 -7.18 60.28
C VAL A 117 -0.01 -5.74 60.69
N GLU A 118 -0.66 -5.52 61.83
CA GLU A 118 -0.88 -4.17 62.38
C GLU A 118 0.43 -3.44 62.67
N ASN A 119 1.43 -4.10 63.26
CA ASN A 119 2.72 -3.50 63.56
C ASN A 119 3.48 -3.09 62.28
N VAL A 120 3.48 -3.95 61.26
CA VAL A 120 4.06 -3.66 59.94
C VAL A 120 3.30 -2.53 59.25
N ALA A 121 1.97 -2.60 59.21
CA ALA A 121 1.10 -1.59 58.61
C ALA A 121 1.23 -0.22 59.32
N SER A 122 1.35 -0.20 60.65
CA SER A 122 1.56 1.02 61.44
C SER A 122 2.91 1.68 61.12
N ARG A 123 3.98 0.89 61.04
CA ARG A 123 5.32 1.38 60.68
C ARG A 123 5.37 1.93 59.25
N LEU A 124 4.78 1.22 58.29
CA LEU A 124 4.67 1.68 56.90
C LEU A 124 3.80 2.94 56.79
N ARG A 125 2.62 2.95 57.42
CA ARG A 125 1.71 4.11 57.44
C ARG A 125 2.37 5.35 58.04
N LYS A 126 3.29 5.19 58.99
CA LYS A 126 4.11 6.29 59.54
C LYS A 126 5.08 6.84 58.49
N GLU A 127 5.87 5.99 57.85
CA GLU A 127 6.83 6.41 56.79
C GLU A 127 6.10 7.04 55.60
N VAL A 128 5.03 6.41 55.11
CA VAL A 128 4.22 6.90 53.99
C VAL A 128 3.62 8.29 54.31
N LYS A 129 3.17 8.53 55.55
CA LYS A 129 2.69 9.86 56.00
C LYS A 129 3.81 10.88 56.23
N GLN A 130 5.07 10.45 56.29
CA GLN A 130 6.24 11.33 56.39
C GLN A 130 6.88 11.61 55.03
N THR A 131 6.39 10.97 53.95
CA THR A 131 6.88 11.15 52.59
C THR A 131 6.30 12.43 51.98
N THR A 132 7.16 13.31 51.46
CA THR A 132 6.75 14.59 50.87
C THR A 132 5.91 14.39 49.61
N THR A 133 4.64 14.78 49.65
CA THR A 133 3.72 14.73 48.50
C THR A 133 3.88 15.97 47.61
N ILE A 134 3.55 15.86 46.33
CA ILE A 134 3.68 16.96 45.36
C ILE A 134 2.79 18.16 45.71
N SER A 135 3.19 19.37 45.31
CA SER A 135 2.37 20.57 45.45
C SER A 135 1.14 20.53 44.53
N TRP A 136 0.06 21.26 44.85
CA TRP A 136 -1.14 21.31 44.01
C TRP A 136 -1.59 22.76 43.72
N PRO A 137 -1.81 23.14 42.44
CA PRO A 137 -1.57 22.34 41.22
C PRO A 137 -0.06 22.22 40.91
N PRO A 138 0.46 21.02 40.59
CA PRO A 138 1.88 20.83 40.34
C PRO A 138 2.35 21.50 39.06
N GLN A 139 3.61 21.92 39.01
CA GLN A 139 4.29 22.34 37.79
C GLN A 139 4.79 21.13 36.98
N VAL A 140 4.91 21.30 35.66
CA VAL A 140 5.39 20.24 34.75
C VAL A 140 6.81 19.78 35.11
N VAL A 141 7.66 20.67 35.62
CA VAL A 141 9.03 20.35 36.07
C VAL A 141 9.02 19.39 37.27
N GLU A 142 8.07 19.54 38.21
CA GLU A 142 7.92 18.63 39.36
C GLU A 142 7.44 17.23 38.91
N LEU A 143 6.76 17.14 37.77
CA LEU A 143 6.25 15.89 37.20
C LEU A 143 7.24 15.14 36.29
N GLU A 144 8.34 15.79 35.89
CA GLU A 144 9.46 15.17 35.18
C GLU A 144 10.49 14.54 36.12
N GLN A 145 10.49 14.94 37.39
CA GLN A 145 11.39 14.40 38.42
C GLN A 145 11.01 12.97 38.81
N GLU A 146 11.99 12.25 39.34
CA GLU A 146 11.79 10.90 39.85
C GLU A 146 10.89 10.92 41.10
N GLU A 147 9.85 10.07 41.13
CA GLU A 147 8.93 10.04 42.27
C GLU A 147 9.63 9.50 43.52
N ASN A 148 9.65 10.34 44.56
CA ASN A 148 10.14 10.01 45.90
C ASN A 148 9.18 9.02 46.58
N LEU A 149 9.58 7.76 46.67
CA LEU A 149 8.76 6.66 47.19
C LEU A 149 9.24 6.23 48.59
N PRO A 150 8.34 5.83 49.51
CA PRO A 150 8.72 5.42 50.86
C PRO A 150 9.64 4.18 50.85
N PRO A 151 10.87 4.24 51.39
CA PRO A 151 11.85 3.15 51.26
C PRO A 151 11.40 1.80 51.81
N LEU A 152 10.77 1.74 53.00
CA LEU A 152 10.28 0.48 53.57
C LEU A 152 9.10 -0.09 52.75
N LEU A 153 8.28 0.77 52.13
CA LEU A 153 7.20 0.34 51.23
C LEU A 153 7.77 -0.29 49.94
N VAL A 154 8.78 0.34 49.33
CA VAL A 154 9.48 -0.24 48.16
C VAL A 154 10.13 -1.57 48.55
N GLN A 155 10.84 -1.61 49.68
CA GLN A 155 11.49 -2.83 50.19
C GLN A 155 10.48 -3.95 50.45
N LEU A 156 9.30 -3.66 51.01
CA LEU A 156 8.23 -4.65 51.19
C LEU A 156 7.77 -5.21 49.84
N ILE A 157 7.46 -4.35 48.87
CA ILE A 157 6.90 -4.78 47.58
C ILE A 157 7.93 -5.59 46.77
N SER A 158 9.22 -5.22 46.82
CA SER A 158 10.29 -6.06 46.28
C SER A 158 10.37 -7.41 47.03
N SER A 159 10.29 -7.41 48.36
CA SER A 159 10.38 -8.62 49.18
C SER A 159 9.21 -9.59 48.98
N LEU A 160 8.00 -9.09 48.70
CA LEU A 160 6.82 -9.88 48.33
C LEU A 160 7.01 -10.58 46.96
N LYS A 161 7.85 -10.05 46.08
CA LYS A 161 8.23 -10.66 44.79
C LYS A 161 9.41 -11.64 44.97
N LYS A 162 10.41 -11.26 45.77
CA LYS A 162 11.59 -12.07 46.14
C LYS A 162 12.15 -11.61 47.51
N PRO A 163 12.07 -12.43 48.57
CA PRO A 163 12.71 -12.09 49.85
C PRO A 163 14.22 -11.82 49.68
N GLY A 164 14.72 -10.77 50.31
CA GLY A 164 16.14 -10.42 50.32
C GLY A 164 16.67 -9.66 49.09
N GLN A 165 15.86 -9.39 48.06
CA GLN A 165 16.27 -8.57 46.90
C GLN A 165 15.42 -7.31 46.75
N VAL A 166 16.05 -6.13 46.70
CA VAL A 166 15.38 -4.85 46.44
C VAL A 166 15.40 -4.53 44.94
N GLU A 167 14.53 -5.18 44.18
CA GLU A 167 14.31 -4.85 42.76
C GLU A 167 13.52 -3.53 42.63
N GLN A 168 14.08 -2.52 41.94
CA GLN A 168 13.39 -1.28 41.56
C GLN A 168 12.74 -1.34 40.17
N ASP A 169 12.14 -2.49 39.83
CA ASP A 169 11.33 -2.67 38.62
C ASP A 169 10.16 -1.66 38.59
N ALA A 170 9.79 -1.15 37.40
CA ALA A 170 8.73 -0.15 37.23
C ALA A 170 7.39 -0.60 37.85
N LYS A 171 7.13 -1.91 37.89
CA LYS A 171 5.96 -2.50 38.59
C LYS A 171 5.98 -2.26 40.10
N VAL A 172 7.15 -2.41 40.75
CA VAL A 172 7.32 -2.17 42.19
C VAL A 172 7.07 -0.70 42.49
N ARG A 173 7.62 0.20 41.66
CA ARG A 173 7.45 1.66 41.80
C ARG A 173 5.99 2.10 41.62
N ALA A 174 5.29 1.56 40.62
CA ALA A 174 3.87 1.85 40.40
C ALA A 174 2.99 1.41 41.58
N LEU A 175 3.23 0.21 42.13
CA LEU A 175 2.51 -0.28 43.31
C LEU A 175 2.80 0.57 44.56
N ALA A 176 4.07 0.96 44.77
CA ALA A 176 4.44 1.86 45.87
C ALA A 176 3.76 3.23 45.73
N SER A 177 3.67 3.77 44.52
CA SER A 177 2.96 5.02 44.22
C SER A 177 1.47 4.92 44.52
N MET A 178 0.80 3.86 44.06
CA MET A 178 -0.63 3.62 44.31
C MET A 178 -0.94 3.51 45.82
N ILE A 179 -0.12 2.76 46.57
CA ILE A 179 -0.29 2.64 48.02
C ILE A 179 0.02 3.97 48.73
N THR A 180 1.00 4.74 48.26
CA THR A 180 1.31 6.08 48.77
C THR A 180 0.14 7.04 48.55
N TYR A 181 -0.47 7.04 47.35
CA TYR A 181 -1.67 7.84 47.07
C TYR A 181 -2.84 7.42 47.97
N TYR A 182 -3.11 6.11 48.09
CA TYR A 182 -4.20 5.58 48.92
C TYR A 182 -4.06 5.93 50.42
N VAL A 183 -2.85 5.86 50.97
CA VAL A 183 -2.60 6.09 52.40
C VAL A 183 -2.50 7.58 52.77
N THR A 184 -2.04 8.43 51.85
CA THR A 184 -1.94 9.89 52.08
C THR A 184 -3.21 10.66 51.68
N GLY A 185 -3.92 10.20 50.66
CA GLY A 185 -4.99 10.96 49.98
C GLY A 185 -4.48 12.02 48.98
N SER A 186 -3.16 12.25 48.92
CA SER A 186 -2.53 13.26 48.05
C SER A 186 -2.10 12.63 46.72
N PRO A 187 -2.44 13.22 45.56
CA PRO A 187 -2.00 12.72 44.26
C PRO A 187 -0.47 12.56 44.17
N THR A 188 -0.01 11.44 43.62
CA THR A 188 1.40 11.19 43.31
C THR A 188 1.75 11.61 41.88
N THR A 189 3.05 11.77 41.59
CA THR A 189 3.55 12.12 40.25
C THR A 189 3.07 11.13 39.20
N THR A 190 3.17 9.82 39.46
CA THR A 190 2.67 8.76 38.57
C THR A 190 1.15 8.83 38.40
N ALA A 191 0.36 9.07 39.45
CA ALA A 191 -1.10 9.18 39.35
C ALA A 191 -1.55 10.40 38.52
N VAL A 192 -0.87 11.55 38.65
CA VAL A 192 -1.10 12.74 37.83
C VAL A 192 -0.68 12.48 36.38
N ASN A 193 0.54 11.97 36.18
CA ASN A 193 1.11 11.71 34.86
C ASN A 193 0.32 10.66 34.06
N LEU A 194 -0.21 9.63 34.72
CA LEU A 194 -1.02 8.59 34.07
C LEU A 194 -2.37 9.15 33.63
N SER A 195 -3.13 9.84 34.49
CA SER A 195 -4.41 10.46 34.09
C SER A 195 -4.23 11.51 33.00
N MET A 196 -3.16 12.31 33.05
CA MET A 196 -2.86 13.31 32.01
C MET A 196 -2.51 12.67 30.66
N ASN A 197 -1.81 11.53 30.65
CA ASN A 197 -1.56 10.75 29.43
C ASN A 197 -2.81 10.02 28.93
N LEU A 198 -3.58 9.38 29.81
CA LEU A 198 -4.81 8.66 29.48
C LEU A 198 -5.83 9.61 28.85
N HIS A 199 -6.05 10.78 29.46
CA HIS A 199 -6.85 11.85 28.86
C HIS A 199 -6.25 12.33 27.54
N GLY A 200 -4.94 12.61 27.49
CA GLY A 200 -4.25 13.09 26.29
C GLY A 200 -4.20 12.10 25.11
N LEU A 201 -4.49 10.82 25.33
CA LEU A 201 -4.56 9.77 24.30
C LEU A 201 -6.00 9.42 23.92
N THR A 202 -6.94 9.44 24.86
CA THR A 202 -8.30 8.90 24.66
C THR A 202 -9.41 9.94 24.68
N ARG A 203 -9.18 11.10 25.32
CA ARG A 203 -10.18 12.15 25.64
C ARG A 203 -11.41 11.68 26.44
N SER A 204 -11.45 10.42 26.87
CA SER A 204 -12.60 9.85 27.58
C SER A 204 -12.59 10.23 29.06
N GLN A 205 -13.64 10.94 29.49
CA GLN A 205 -13.92 11.13 30.92
C GLN A 205 -14.13 9.77 31.62
N GLU A 206 -14.89 8.86 31.00
CA GLU A 206 -15.22 7.54 31.55
C GLU A 206 -13.96 6.75 31.91
N LEU A 207 -12.95 6.73 31.02
CA LEU A 207 -11.69 6.04 31.29
C LEU A 207 -10.90 6.72 32.42
N VAL A 208 -10.82 8.05 32.43
CA VAL A 208 -10.09 8.80 33.49
C VAL A 208 -10.75 8.59 34.85
N ASP A 209 -12.06 8.74 34.94
CA ASP A 209 -12.80 8.56 36.20
C ASP A 209 -12.87 7.09 36.64
N THR A 210 -12.79 6.12 35.71
CA THR A 210 -12.64 4.69 36.04
C THR A 210 -11.26 4.40 36.63
N PHE A 211 -10.17 4.88 36.01
CA PHE A 211 -8.81 4.73 36.55
C PHE A 211 -8.66 5.46 37.91
N HIS A 212 -9.36 6.57 38.11
CA HIS A 212 -9.44 7.24 39.41
C HIS A 212 -10.17 6.41 40.47
N LYS A 213 -11.34 5.83 40.15
CA LYS A 213 -12.08 4.92 41.06
C LYS A 213 -11.25 3.70 41.46
N CYS A 214 -10.36 3.22 40.59
CA CYS A 214 -9.41 2.15 40.87
C CYS A 214 -8.13 2.62 41.61
N GLY A 215 -8.04 3.89 42.03
CA GLY A 215 -6.89 4.44 42.76
C GLY A 215 -5.61 4.65 41.94
N VAL A 216 -5.68 4.53 40.60
CA VAL A 216 -4.50 4.56 39.70
C VAL A 216 -4.20 5.97 39.16
N GLY A 217 -5.10 6.93 39.35
CA GLY A 217 -4.96 8.27 38.80
C GLY A 217 -5.86 9.32 39.45
N ILE A 218 -5.71 10.59 39.04
CA ILE A 218 -6.62 11.69 39.42
C ILE A 218 -7.88 11.72 38.56
N ASN A 219 -8.99 12.25 39.12
CA ASN A 219 -10.27 12.41 38.40
C ASN A 219 -10.19 13.41 37.24
N TYR A 220 -11.17 13.32 36.34
CA TYR A 220 -11.27 14.13 35.12
C TYR A 220 -11.37 15.64 35.40
N SER A 221 -12.03 16.05 36.48
CA SER A 221 -12.14 17.47 36.84
C SER A 221 -10.80 18.06 37.30
N SER A 222 -9.98 17.30 38.03
CA SER A 222 -8.61 17.66 38.38
C SER A 222 -7.69 17.71 37.15
N VAL A 223 -7.88 16.80 36.18
CA VAL A 223 -7.19 16.84 34.88
C VAL A 223 -7.50 18.15 34.13
N LEU A 224 -8.77 18.56 34.02
CA LEU A 224 -9.14 19.82 33.36
C LEU A 224 -8.62 21.05 34.12
N LEU A 225 -8.71 21.06 35.45
CA LEU A 225 -8.19 22.15 36.29
C LEU A 225 -6.67 22.33 36.12
N LEU A 226 -5.92 21.23 36.02
CA LEU A 226 -4.47 21.24 35.86
C LEU A 226 -4.05 21.80 34.49
N ARG A 227 -4.80 21.47 33.43
CA ARG A 227 -4.62 22.07 32.09
C ARG A 227 -4.87 23.58 32.12
N ASP A 228 -5.98 24.02 32.72
CA ASP A 228 -6.30 25.45 32.89
C ASP A 228 -5.18 26.18 33.64
N ALA A 229 -4.66 25.59 34.73
CA ALA A 229 -3.59 26.17 35.54
C ALA A 229 -2.27 26.31 34.75
N TRP A 230 -1.83 25.26 34.05
CA TRP A 230 -0.63 25.29 33.21
C TRP A 230 -0.73 26.28 32.05
N ALA A 231 -1.91 26.39 31.41
CA ALA A 231 -2.13 27.36 30.34
C ALA A 231 -1.99 28.80 30.85
N VAL A 232 -2.60 29.12 32.00
CA VAL A 232 -2.48 30.44 32.65
C VAL A 232 -1.03 30.72 33.08
N HIS A 233 -0.34 29.73 33.66
CA HIS A 233 1.06 29.87 34.07
C HIS A 233 1.99 30.16 32.88
N GLY A 234 1.81 29.46 31.75
CA GLY A 234 2.56 29.72 30.52
C GLY A 234 2.32 31.13 29.95
N ILE A 235 1.09 31.64 30.03
CA ILE A 235 0.75 33.01 29.63
C ILE A 235 1.39 34.05 30.56
N GLN A 236 1.47 33.77 31.86
CA GLN A 236 2.14 34.63 32.84
C GLN A 236 3.67 34.66 32.67
N LEU A 237 4.28 33.54 32.30
CA LEU A 237 5.73 33.44 32.06
C LEU A 237 6.15 34.12 30.75
N CYS A 238 5.40 33.93 29.65
CA CYS A 238 5.57 34.79 28.48
C CYS A 238 4.36 34.86 27.53
N SER A 239 3.95 36.09 27.25
CA SER A 239 2.97 36.45 26.22
C SER A 239 3.53 36.43 24.79
N GLU A 240 4.81 36.79 24.59
CA GLU A 240 5.34 37.19 23.26
C GLU A 240 6.42 36.31 22.64
N CYS A 241 7.25 35.60 23.42
CA CYS A 241 8.27 34.68 22.91
C CYS A 241 8.71 33.68 24.01
N PRO A 242 8.72 32.35 23.78
CA PRO A 242 9.11 31.36 24.80
C PRO A 242 10.52 31.58 25.34
N ASN A 243 10.72 31.23 26.61
CA ASN A 243 12.05 31.32 27.23
C ASN A 243 12.99 30.25 26.67
N GLU A 244 12.42 29.11 26.26
CA GLU A 244 13.04 27.92 25.68
C GLU A 244 13.64 28.13 24.29
N ILE A 245 13.26 29.20 23.58
CA ILE A 245 13.91 29.56 22.31
C ILE A 245 15.29 30.13 22.61
N ALA A 246 16.32 29.62 21.92
CA ALA A 246 17.70 30.06 22.09
C ALA A 246 17.87 31.56 21.74
N GLU A 247 18.74 32.24 22.48
CA GLU A 247 19.13 33.61 22.20
C GLU A 247 20.23 33.65 21.13
N LYS A 248 20.21 34.66 20.27
CA LYS A 248 21.19 34.87 19.18
C LYS A 248 21.21 33.80 18.07
N THR A 249 20.35 32.79 18.14
CA THR A 249 20.13 31.79 17.08
C THR A 249 19.03 32.23 16.13
N PRO A 250 19.07 31.92 14.82
CA PRO A 250 17.93 32.15 13.93
C PRO A 250 16.69 31.37 14.35
N GLY A 251 15.51 31.98 14.24
CA GLY A 251 14.23 31.32 14.52
C GLY A 251 13.63 30.63 13.29
N VAL A 252 12.83 29.58 13.51
CA VAL A 252 11.95 28.99 12.48
C VAL A 252 10.52 28.99 13.01
N ILE A 253 9.58 29.47 12.20
CA ILE A 253 8.15 29.52 12.48
C ILE A 253 7.45 28.82 11.32
N VAL A 254 6.58 27.86 11.60
CA VAL A 254 5.80 27.16 10.57
C VAL A 254 4.34 27.57 10.72
N VAL A 255 3.72 27.93 9.60
CA VAL A 255 2.32 28.37 9.48
C VAL A 255 1.63 27.48 8.46
N ASP A 256 0.53 26.85 8.85
CA ASP A 256 -0.10 25.79 8.08
C ASP A 256 -1.62 25.72 8.35
N ASN A 257 -2.37 25.11 7.44
CA ASN A 257 -3.82 24.95 7.50
C ASN A 257 -4.21 23.59 8.13
N ASP A 258 -5.01 23.60 9.20
CA ASP A 258 -5.47 22.38 9.86
C ASP A 258 -6.70 21.77 9.15
N ASP A 259 -6.48 21.23 7.94
CA ASP A 259 -7.54 20.63 7.12
C ASP A 259 -7.81 19.17 7.54
N PHE A 260 -9.00 18.92 8.11
CA PHE A 260 -9.37 17.68 8.83
C PHE A 260 -9.65 16.44 7.97
N GLN A 261 -8.64 15.94 7.25
CA GLN A 261 -8.72 14.65 6.55
C GLN A 261 -7.93 13.55 7.27
N ASN A 262 -8.61 12.48 7.69
CA ASN A 262 -7.99 11.36 8.39
C ASN A 262 -7.35 10.37 7.41
N GLU A 263 -6.03 10.45 7.22
CA GLU A 263 -5.28 9.41 6.52
C GLU A 263 -5.36 8.07 7.28
N THR A 264 -5.99 7.09 6.64
CA THR A 264 -5.90 5.67 7.01
C THR A 264 -5.44 4.88 5.79
N LEU A 265 -4.75 3.76 6.01
CA LEU A 265 -4.22 2.93 4.93
C LEU A 265 -5.30 2.43 3.95
N THR A 266 -6.54 2.28 4.42
CA THR A 266 -7.70 1.73 3.70
C THR A 266 -8.87 2.70 3.48
N GLY A 267 -8.87 3.89 4.09
CA GLY A 267 -9.89 4.93 3.88
C GLY A 267 -11.26 4.72 4.56
N GLY A 268 -11.47 3.64 5.31
CA GLY A 268 -12.81 3.23 5.77
C GLY A 268 -13.46 4.04 6.90
N ASP A 269 -12.66 4.75 7.71
CA ASP A 269 -13.08 5.16 9.07
C ASP A 269 -13.30 6.68 9.23
N THR A 270 -14.52 7.17 8.91
CA THR A 270 -14.96 8.54 9.26
C THR A 270 -16.37 8.50 9.89
N SER A 271 -16.55 9.14 11.06
CA SER A 271 -17.77 9.00 11.88
C SER A 271 -18.10 10.25 12.71
N HIS A 272 -19.39 10.60 12.82
CA HIS A 272 -19.92 11.75 13.57
C HIS A 272 -20.66 11.32 14.86
N ARG A 273 -20.56 12.10 15.97
CA ARG A 273 -21.58 12.31 17.06
C ARG A 273 -21.03 13.21 18.19
N THR A 274 -21.85 13.56 19.20
CA THR A 274 -21.68 14.78 20.04
C THR A 274 -22.19 14.62 21.49
N ASN A 275 -21.79 15.55 22.38
CA ASN A 275 -22.28 15.83 23.76
C ASN A 275 -21.84 14.81 24.85
N SER A 276 -21.80 15.13 26.16
CA SER A 276 -22.11 16.37 26.94
C SER A 276 -21.02 16.66 28.01
N GLY A 277 -21.25 17.52 29.02
CA GLY A 277 -20.25 17.78 30.08
C GLY A 277 -20.74 18.52 31.34
N GLU A 278 -19.92 18.51 32.41
CA GLU A 278 -20.25 19.01 33.76
C GLU A 278 -19.38 20.21 34.23
N ARG A 279 -19.65 20.74 35.43
CA ARG A 279 -18.99 21.93 36.01
C ARG A 279 -18.53 21.73 37.46
N VAL A 280 -17.24 22.00 37.74
CA VAL A 280 -16.68 22.03 39.11
C VAL A 280 -16.40 23.46 39.59
N LYS A 281 -16.59 23.70 40.90
CA LYS A 281 -16.76 25.05 41.48
C LYS A 281 -15.54 25.98 41.34
N ASN A 282 -14.30 25.48 41.43
CA ASN A 282 -13.10 26.32 41.30
C ASN A 282 -12.76 26.72 39.85
N ALA A 283 -13.30 26.02 38.84
CA ALA A 283 -12.96 26.30 37.44
C ALA A 283 -13.45 27.68 36.96
N LYS A 284 -14.42 28.31 37.64
CA LYS A 284 -15.02 29.60 37.20
C LYS A 284 -13.99 30.72 37.02
N THR A 285 -13.03 30.88 37.93
CA THR A 285 -12.10 32.03 37.95
C THR A 285 -10.92 31.85 36.98
N LEU A 286 -10.44 30.62 36.80
CA LEU A 286 -9.45 30.30 35.76
C LEU A 286 -10.10 30.36 34.37
N SER A 287 -11.31 29.81 34.23
CA SER A 287 -12.06 29.82 32.97
C SER A 287 -12.52 31.22 32.54
N SER A 288 -12.85 32.14 33.47
CA SER A 288 -13.13 33.53 33.11
C SER A 288 -11.87 34.27 32.63
N ARG A 289 -10.73 34.09 33.32
CA ARG A 289 -9.43 34.61 32.83
C ARG A 289 -9.09 34.07 31.44
N LEU A 290 -9.14 32.75 31.24
CA LEU A 290 -8.85 32.12 29.95
C LEU A 290 -9.82 32.55 28.84
N LYS A 291 -11.11 32.75 29.15
CA LYS A 291 -12.08 33.32 28.19
C LYS A 291 -11.69 34.75 27.80
N ASN A 292 -11.48 35.65 28.76
CA ASN A 292 -11.14 37.04 28.47
C ASN A 292 -9.84 37.15 27.64
N ILE A 293 -8.86 36.30 27.90
CA ILE A 293 -7.62 36.23 27.12
C ILE A 293 -7.89 35.72 25.69
N ALA A 294 -8.71 34.68 25.52
CA ALA A 294 -9.10 34.20 24.19
C ALA A 294 -9.85 35.28 23.38
N THR A 295 -10.80 36.00 24.00
CA THR A 295 -11.50 37.12 23.35
C THR A 295 -10.54 38.22 22.91
N GLY A 296 -9.54 38.55 23.75
CA GLY A 296 -8.48 39.51 23.43
C GLY A 296 -7.39 39.00 22.47
N MET A 297 -7.44 37.73 22.05
CA MET A 297 -6.58 37.18 20.98
C MET A 297 -7.31 37.09 19.63
N ASN A 298 -8.65 37.14 19.63
CA ASN A 298 -9.45 37.27 18.41
C ASN A 298 -9.54 38.72 17.91
N THR A 299 -9.34 39.70 18.78
CA THR A 299 -9.25 41.13 18.41
C THR A 299 -7.93 41.40 17.70
N HIS A 300 -7.91 41.17 16.39
CA HIS A 300 -6.82 41.57 15.50
C HIS A 300 -6.95 43.08 15.21
N ASP A 301 -5.84 43.81 15.19
CA ASP A 301 -5.83 45.20 14.70
C ASP A 301 -6.32 45.25 13.25
N ARG A 302 -7.08 46.29 12.89
CA ARG A 302 -7.52 46.50 11.50
C ARG A 302 -6.30 46.70 10.61
N TYR A 303 -5.98 45.69 9.82
CA TYR A 303 -4.95 45.76 8.80
C TYR A 303 -5.43 46.62 7.63
N VAL A 304 -4.77 47.76 7.40
CA VAL A 304 -5.15 48.74 6.37
C VAL A 304 -4.01 48.90 5.37
N THR A 305 -4.21 48.33 4.18
CA THR A 305 -3.30 48.45 3.03
C THR A 305 -3.98 49.25 1.92
N TYR A 306 -3.28 50.26 1.39
CA TYR A 306 -3.75 51.10 0.28
C TYR A 306 -3.18 50.69 -1.09
N LYS A 307 -2.12 49.87 -1.12
CA LYS A 307 -1.51 49.36 -2.35
C LYS A 307 -0.89 47.98 -2.10
N ARG A 308 -1.15 47.02 -2.99
CA ARG A 308 -0.59 45.66 -2.92
C ARG A 308 0.93 45.67 -3.04
N GLY A 309 1.60 44.90 -2.18
CA GLY A 309 3.05 44.70 -2.19
C GLY A 309 3.50 43.76 -3.28
N GLU A 310 4.49 44.20 -4.06
CA GLU A 310 5.25 43.36 -4.98
C GLU A 310 6.69 43.20 -4.47
N PRO A 311 7.31 42.03 -4.61
CA PRO A 311 8.72 41.88 -4.25
C PRO A 311 9.62 42.77 -5.11
N THR A 312 10.83 42.98 -4.61
CA THR A 312 11.93 43.61 -5.35
C THR A 312 12.42 42.69 -6.48
N VAL A 313 13.00 43.28 -7.52
CA VAL A 313 13.72 42.53 -8.57
C VAL A 313 14.82 41.68 -7.91
N SER A 314 14.90 40.40 -8.27
CA SER A 314 15.95 39.50 -7.78
C SER A 314 17.23 39.69 -8.57
N VAL A 315 18.39 39.43 -7.95
CA VAL A 315 19.67 39.37 -8.67
C VAL A 315 19.62 38.19 -9.64
N ARG A 316 20.12 38.38 -10.87
CA ARG A 316 20.22 37.30 -11.85
C ARG A 316 21.22 36.25 -11.36
N VAL A 317 20.74 35.04 -11.08
CA VAL A 317 21.57 33.88 -10.74
C VAL A 317 21.51 32.87 -11.87
N GLU A 318 22.67 32.48 -12.40
CA GLU A 318 22.77 31.42 -13.39
C GLU A 318 22.63 30.05 -12.70
N PRO A 319 21.72 29.16 -13.16
CA PRO A 319 21.41 27.92 -12.46
C PRO A 319 22.54 26.89 -12.58
N LYS A 320 22.83 26.19 -11.47
CA LYS A 320 23.59 24.93 -11.52
C LYS A 320 22.75 23.90 -12.27
N VAL A 321 23.28 23.34 -13.36
CA VAL A 321 22.61 22.28 -14.13
C VAL A 321 22.56 20.99 -13.29
N GLY A 322 21.36 20.41 -13.13
CA GLY A 322 21.20 19.16 -12.41
C GLY A 322 21.51 17.94 -13.29
N SER A 323 22.17 16.94 -12.73
CA SER A 323 22.32 15.62 -13.37
C SER A 323 21.66 14.55 -12.50
N THR A 324 20.75 13.76 -13.07
CA THR A 324 20.08 12.67 -12.35
C THR A 324 20.94 11.41 -12.23
N VAL A 325 22.12 11.35 -12.87
CA VAL A 325 23.01 10.18 -12.89
C VAL A 325 23.37 9.66 -11.48
N PRO A 326 23.65 10.48 -10.44
CA PRO A 326 23.89 9.98 -9.09
C PRO A 326 22.67 9.24 -8.49
N GLN A 327 21.45 9.71 -8.77
CA GLN A 327 20.22 9.05 -8.34
C GLN A 327 19.97 7.76 -9.11
N ARG A 328 20.19 7.79 -10.42
CA ARG A 328 20.10 6.62 -11.30
C ARG A 328 21.06 5.54 -10.84
N LYS A 329 22.32 5.89 -10.53
CA LYS A 329 23.31 4.97 -9.95
C LYS A 329 22.87 4.42 -8.59
N ARG A 330 22.39 5.27 -7.68
CA ARG A 330 21.82 4.82 -6.39
C ARG A 330 20.66 3.84 -6.58
N CYS A 331 19.79 4.04 -7.57
CA CYS A 331 18.68 3.12 -7.87
C CYS A 331 19.13 1.82 -8.56
N VAL A 332 20.10 1.86 -9.47
CA VAL A 332 20.66 0.66 -10.11
C VAL A 332 21.34 -0.22 -9.06
N ILE A 333 22.19 0.35 -8.20
CA ILE A 333 22.81 -0.39 -7.09
C ILE A 333 21.73 -0.98 -6.16
N HIS A 334 20.71 -0.19 -5.78
CA HIS A 334 19.59 -0.67 -4.96
C HIS A 334 18.80 -1.82 -5.62
N THR A 335 18.62 -1.80 -6.94
CA THR A 335 17.92 -2.85 -7.69
C THR A 335 18.76 -4.13 -7.75
N LEU A 336 20.07 -4.02 -8.01
CA LEU A 336 21.02 -5.14 -7.98
C LEU A 336 21.03 -5.82 -6.60
N VAL A 337 21.20 -5.06 -5.51
CA VAL A 337 21.25 -5.67 -4.16
C VAL A 337 19.92 -6.28 -3.69
N ARG A 338 18.80 -5.97 -4.36
CA ARG A 338 17.51 -6.66 -4.15
C ARG A 338 17.33 -7.93 -4.99
N ALA A 339 18.14 -8.13 -6.03
CA ALA A 339 18.28 -9.41 -6.73
C ALA A 339 19.25 -10.36 -6.00
N ASN A 340 19.28 -11.62 -6.42
CA ASN A 340 20.31 -12.59 -6.08
C ASN A 340 21.48 -12.53 -7.10
N ALA A 341 22.55 -13.31 -6.87
CA ALA A 341 23.75 -13.30 -7.71
C ALA A 341 23.57 -13.85 -9.15
N ALA A 342 22.37 -14.31 -9.51
CA ALA A 342 21.96 -14.68 -10.87
C ALA A 342 20.99 -13.66 -11.49
N GLY A 343 20.79 -12.49 -10.88
CA GLY A 343 19.84 -11.46 -11.31
C GLY A 343 18.37 -11.74 -10.97
N GLU A 344 18.01 -12.98 -10.60
CA GLU A 344 16.64 -13.32 -10.17
C GLU A 344 16.29 -12.66 -8.83
N ARG A 345 15.03 -12.26 -8.65
CA ARG A 345 14.54 -11.70 -7.38
C ARG A 345 14.21 -12.84 -6.38
N PRO A 346 14.60 -12.73 -5.10
CA PRO A 346 14.37 -13.78 -4.10
C PRO A 346 12.89 -13.94 -3.75
N PRO A 347 12.47 -15.07 -3.14
CA PRO A 347 11.14 -15.20 -2.57
C PRO A 347 10.83 -14.06 -1.58
N THR A 348 9.58 -13.63 -1.51
CA THR A 348 9.22 -12.37 -0.83
C THR A 348 9.39 -12.43 0.70
N VAL A 349 9.55 -13.61 1.27
CA VAL A 349 9.91 -13.84 2.69
C VAL A 349 11.41 -13.81 2.95
N ASP A 350 12.24 -14.06 1.92
CA ASP A 350 13.70 -14.16 2.00
C ASP A 350 14.41 -12.84 1.63
N GLN A 351 13.66 -11.84 1.14
CA GLN A 351 14.19 -10.53 0.84
C GLN A 351 14.74 -9.85 2.11
N MET A 352 16.06 -9.64 2.14
CA MET A 352 16.80 -9.06 3.27
C MET A 352 17.07 -7.56 3.10
N VAL A 353 16.95 -7.03 1.88
CA VAL A 353 17.14 -5.61 1.56
C VAL A 353 15.78 -4.90 1.45
N PRO A 354 15.54 -3.79 2.19
CA PRO A 354 14.28 -3.06 2.15
C PRO A 354 14.12 -2.20 0.87
N GLY A 355 12.94 -1.59 0.71
CA GLY A 355 12.71 -0.54 -0.29
C GLY A 355 13.66 0.66 -0.12
N PHE A 356 13.83 1.47 -1.17
CA PHE A 356 14.94 2.43 -1.31
C PHE A 356 15.18 3.34 -0.10
N ALA A 357 14.15 3.96 0.49
CA ALA A 357 14.34 4.84 1.65
C ALA A 357 14.74 4.05 2.92
N GLY A 358 14.24 2.82 3.09
CA GLY A 358 14.77 1.86 4.06
C GLY A 358 16.24 1.48 3.82
N PHE A 359 16.67 1.34 2.55
CA PHE A 359 18.04 1.00 2.22
C PHE A 359 19.00 2.16 2.49
N GLN A 360 18.64 3.37 2.07
CA GLN A 360 19.38 4.60 2.42
C GLN A 360 19.52 4.79 3.93
N ALA A 361 18.53 4.38 4.73
CA ALA A 361 18.59 4.40 6.20
C ALA A 361 19.51 3.32 6.82
N LEU A 362 19.93 2.27 6.09
CA LEU A 362 20.91 1.30 6.57
C LEU A 362 22.35 1.83 6.42
N ILE A 363 22.62 2.56 5.34
CA ILE A 363 23.94 3.14 5.00
C ILE A 363 24.17 4.56 5.55
N SER A 364 23.12 5.27 5.96
CA SER A 364 23.23 6.61 6.54
C SER A 364 23.53 6.58 8.05
N THR A 365 24.29 7.54 8.55
CA THR A 365 24.49 7.75 10.00
C THR A 365 23.24 8.32 10.67
N SER A 366 23.17 8.21 12.00
CA SER A 366 22.08 8.81 12.80
C SER A 366 22.22 10.34 12.86
N VAL A 367 21.09 11.05 12.78
CA VAL A 367 21.04 12.53 12.76
C VAL A 367 20.62 13.10 14.12
N GLU A 368 20.86 14.39 14.38
CA GLU A 368 20.37 15.01 15.61
C GLU A 368 18.83 15.04 15.64
N LYS A 369 18.25 14.66 16.79
CA LYS A 369 16.82 14.68 17.00
C LYS A 369 16.33 16.08 17.38
N SER A 370 15.60 16.70 16.47
CA SER A 370 15.04 18.03 16.61
C SER A 370 13.95 18.09 17.70
N LYS A 371 13.87 19.22 18.42
CA LYS A 371 12.93 19.45 19.52
C LYS A 371 11.85 20.44 19.08
N PRO A 372 10.58 20.03 18.89
CA PRO A 372 9.51 20.96 18.53
C PRO A 372 9.12 21.83 19.72
N TYR A 373 8.73 23.07 19.46
CA TYR A 373 8.11 23.96 20.44
C TYR A 373 6.88 24.63 19.84
N TYR A 374 5.69 24.21 20.26
CA TYR A 374 4.44 24.82 19.81
C TYR A 374 4.19 26.10 20.61
N PHE A 375 4.13 27.25 19.94
CA PHE A 375 4.01 28.56 20.59
C PHE A 375 2.69 29.28 20.31
N MET A 376 2.23 29.27 19.06
CA MET A 376 1.03 29.99 18.61
C MET A 376 0.25 29.14 17.60
N ILE A 377 -1.08 29.23 17.64
CA ILE A 377 -1.97 28.87 16.53
C ILE A 377 -2.88 30.08 16.31
N TYR A 378 -3.27 30.30 15.07
CA TYR A 378 -4.18 31.37 14.67
C TYR A 378 -5.40 30.75 13.98
N PRO A 379 -6.61 31.31 14.18
CA PRO A 379 -7.75 30.95 13.35
C PRO A 379 -7.50 31.48 11.92
N ASP A 380 -7.68 30.62 10.92
CA ASP A 380 -7.62 30.97 9.49
C ASP A 380 -6.35 31.75 9.06
N PRO A 381 -5.19 31.07 8.95
CA PRO A 381 -3.94 31.70 8.52
C PRO A 381 -3.94 32.09 7.03
N ARG A 382 -5.01 31.85 6.25
CA ARG A 382 -5.15 32.38 4.89
C ARG A 382 -5.59 33.86 4.90
N LYS A 383 -6.06 34.41 6.03
CA LYS A 383 -6.40 35.84 6.15
C LYS A 383 -5.15 36.73 6.31
N LYS A 384 -4.96 37.69 5.40
CA LYS A 384 -3.80 38.62 5.38
C LYS A 384 -3.58 39.38 6.71
N ALA A 385 -4.66 39.78 7.39
CA ALA A 385 -4.58 40.43 8.70
C ALA A 385 -3.97 39.52 9.79
N VAL A 386 -4.30 38.22 9.75
CA VAL A 386 -3.76 37.19 10.66
C VAL A 386 -2.27 37.02 10.40
N LEU A 387 -1.85 36.88 9.14
CA LEU A 387 -0.42 36.77 8.79
C LEU A 387 0.40 38.02 9.12
N ASN A 388 -0.16 39.23 9.05
CA ASN A 388 0.52 40.42 9.54
C ASN A 388 0.76 40.37 11.06
N ASP A 389 -0.18 39.85 11.85
CA ASP A 389 0.01 39.65 13.29
C ASP A 389 1.03 38.54 13.59
N VAL A 390 1.04 37.43 12.81
CA VAL A 390 2.13 36.44 12.84
C VAL A 390 3.49 37.10 12.64
N LEU A 391 3.62 37.94 11.60
CA LEU A 391 4.86 38.66 11.28
C LEU A 391 5.25 39.70 12.34
N VAL A 392 4.28 40.40 12.95
CA VAL A 392 4.52 41.31 14.09
C VAL A 392 5.06 40.54 15.29
N LYS A 393 4.46 39.41 15.64
CA LYS A 393 4.90 38.57 16.76
C LYS A 393 6.24 37.89 16.48
N ALA A 394 6.51 37.50 15.23
CA ALA A 394 7.82 37.03 14.79
C ALA A 394 8.90 38.12 14.96
N ASN A 395 8.63 39.37 14.57
CA ASN A 395 9.58 40.47 14.74
C ASN A 395 9.82 40.80 16.23
N LYS A 396 8.79 40.77 17.07
CA LYS A 396 8.94 40.88 18.53
C LYS A 396 9.83 39.77 19.11
N ALA A 397 9.67 38.53 18.64
CA ALA A 397 10.53 37.41 19.04
C ALA A 397 12.00 37.62 18.59
N ILE A 398 12.22 38.07 17.35
CA ILE A 398 13.55 38.44 16.81
C ILE A 398 14.22 39.47 17.72
N GLN A 399 13.53 40.55 18.07
CA GLN A 399 14.05 41.60 18.95
C GLN A 399 14.35 41.07 20.36
N ARG A 400 13.38 40.39 20.99
CA ARG A 400 13.48 39.92 22.38
C ARG A 400 14.53 38.84 22.60
N LYS A 401 14.80 38.00 21.60
CA LYS A 401 15.84 36.95 21.63
C LYS A 401 17.14 37.35 20.91
N ASN A 402 17.24 38.60 20.45
CA ASN A 402 18.36 39.14 19.65
C ASN A 402 18.75 38.20 18.48
N MET A 403 17.75 37.71 17.75
CA MET A 403 17.97 36.84 16.58
C MET A 403 18.59 37.66 15.43
N PRO A 404 19.48 37.05 14.62
CA PRO A 404 19.95 37.68 13.39
C PRO A 404 18.80 37.83 12.38
N PHE A 405 18.02 36.76 12.19
CA PHE A 405 16.81 36.68 11.36
C PHE A 405 15.88 35.56 11.87
N ALA A 406 14.68 35.44 11.30
CA ALA A 406 13.85 34.25 11.43
C ALA A 406 13.23 33.83 10.08
N VAL A 407 13.00 32.54 9.91
CA VAL A 407 12.33 31.95 8.75
C VAL A 407 10.85 31.73 9.07
N VAL A 408 9.94 32.11 8.17
CA VAL A 408 8.50 31.85 8.29
C VAL A 408 8.06 30.98 7.10
N VAL A 409 7.72 29.73 7.41
CA VAL A 409 7.41 28.66 6.44
C VAL A 409 5.89 28.57 6.24
N GLY A 410 5.44 28.34 5.01
CA GLY A 410 4.05 27.99 4.72
C GLY A 410 3.83 27.39 3.32
N ASP A 411 2.59 27.01 3.02
CA ASP A 411 2.14 26.59 1.69
C ASP A 411 2.19 27.76 0.67
N GLN A 412 1.85 27.52 -0.61
CA GLN A 412 1.85 28.58 -1.62
C GLN A 412 0.91 29.76 -1.29
N PRO A 413 -0.35 29.56 -0.85
CA PRO A 413 -1.21 30.64 -0.36
C PRO A 413 -0.57 31.49 0.75
N VAL A 414 -0.05 30.87 1.80
CA VAL A 414 0.60 31.57 2.93
C VAL A 414 1.88 32.26 2.48
N TYR A 415 2.77 31.59 1.74
CA TYR A 415 4.00 32.16 1.20
C TYR A 415 3.74 33.42 0.36
N THR A 416 2.70 33.39 -0.48
CA THR A 416 2.27 34.55 -1.29
C THR A 416 1.98 35.76 -0.42
N LEU A 417 1.17 35.57 0.63
CA LEU A 417 0.79 36.65 1.54
C LEU A 417 1.96 37.11 2.44
N LEU A 418 2.87 36.20 2.82
CA LEU A 418 4.10 36.56 3.55
C LEU A 418 5.01 37.46 2.70
N VAL A 419 5.17 37.17 1.40
CA VAL A 419 5.92 38.01 0.45
C VAL A 419 5.21 39.35 0.22
N GLU A 420 3.88 39.33 0.04
CA GLU A 420 3.06 40.54 -0.15
C GLU A 420 3.16 41.50 1.06
N ILE A 421 2.98 41.00 2.29
CA ILE A 421 3.07 41.80 3.52
C ILE A 421 4.51 42.27 3.79
N LYS A 422 5.53 41.44 3.53
CA LYS A 422 6.94 41.87 3.61
C LYS A 422 7.24 42.99 2.61
N SER A 423 6.65 42.94 1.41
CA SER A 423 6.83 43.95 0.37
C SER A 423 6.11 45.26 0.66
N GLU A 424 5.00 45.23 1.40
CA GLU A 424 4.31 46.42 1.92
C GLU A 424 5.05 47.09 3.08
N HIS A 425 5.83 46.34 3.85
CA HIS A 425 6.55 46.84 5.03
C HIS A 425 8.00 46.31 5.11
N PRO A 426 8.87 46.62 4.12
CA PRO A 426 10.18 45.98 3.96
C PRO A 426 11.12 46.21 5.15
N GLU A 427 11.20 47.43 5.68
CA GLU A 427 12.02 47.75 6.87
C GLU A 427 11.51 47.02 8.12
N LYS A 428 10.19 47.04 8.35
CA LYS A 428 9.53 46.41 9.51
C LYS A 428 9.77 44.90 9.56
N PHE A 429 9.87 44.25 8.41
CA PHE A 429 10.00 42.79 8.28
C PHE A 429 11.29 42.37 7.54
N GLU A 430 12.32 43.21 7.57
CA GLU A 430 13.62 42.99 6.91
C GLU A 430 14.20 41.62 7.30
N LYS A 431 14.31 41.39 8.61
CA LYS A 431 14.85 40.18 9.26
C LYS A 431 13.99 38.92 9.15
N ILE A 432 12.91 38.92 8.38
CA ILE A 432 12.05 37.75 8.16
C ILE A 432 12.27 37.19 6.76
N ILE A 433 12.56 35.89 6.65
CA ILE A 433 12.69 35.15 5.38
C ILE A 433 11.40 34.34 5.16
N PRO A 434 10.53 34.70 4.19
CA PRO A 434 9.42 33.86 3.77
C PRO A 434 9.96 32.57 3.14
N PHE A 435 9.37 31.41 3.43
CA PHE A 435 9.86 30.12 2.93
C PHE A 435 8.70 29.24 2.45
N LEU A 436 8.81 28.70 1.23
CA LEU A 436 7.78 27.86 0.63
C LEU A 436 8.00 26.40 1.01
N GLY A 437 6.96 25.75 1.54
CA GLY A 437 6.98 24.39 2.09
C GLY A 437 7.41 23.30 1.09
N PRO A 438 8.57 22.65 1.27
CA PRO A 438 9.07 21.65 0.32
C PRO A 438 8.17 20.43 0.12
N PHE A 439 7.44 19.97 1.13
CA PHE A 439 6.55 18.81 0.99
C PHE A 439 5.37 19.13 0.05
N HIS A 440 4.84 20.35 0.10
CA HIS A 440 3.83 20.80 -0.86
C HIS A 440 4.39 21.01 -2.27
N ILE A 441 5.62 21.52 -2.42
CA ILE A 441 6.31 21.61 -3.73
C ILE A 441 6.48 20.21 -4.36
N GLN A 442 6.89 19.22 -3.56
CA GLN A 442 7.01 17.82 -3.99
C GLN A 442 5.65 17.22 -4.37
N GLY A 443 4.59 17.52 -3.62
CA GLY A 443 3.21 17.17 -3.98
C GLY A 443 2.78 17.72 -5.35
N SER A 444 3.15 18.97 -5.66
CA SER A 444 2.88 19.58 -6.97
C SER A 444 3.71 18.98 -8.12
N MET A 445 4.95 18.55 -7.87
CA MET A 445 5.74 17.78 -8.85
C MET A 445 5.15 16.38 -9.09
N ILE A 446 4.67 15.71 -8.04
CA ILE A 446 3.92 14.44 -8.15
C ILE A 446 2.67 14.64 -9.03
N TYR A 447 1.92 15.73 -8.84
CA TYR A 447 0.78 16.06 -9.70
C TYR A 447 1.20 16.34 -11.16
N ALA A 448 2.34 16.99 -11.40
CA ALA A 448 2.88 17.18 -12.75
C ALA A 448 3.21 15.84 -13.44
N ILE A 449 3.82 14.89 -12.71
CA ILE A 449 4.05 13.51 -13.19
C ILE A 449 2.71 12.85 -13.54
N TYR A 450 1.73 12.86 -12.63
CA TYR A 450 0.39 12.32 -12.90
C TYR A 450 -0.27 12.94 -14.12
N LYS A 451 -0.16 14.27 -14.28
CA LYS A 451 -0.81 14.98 -15.39
C LYS A 451 -0.20 14.60 -16.74
N ARG A 452 1.14 14.49 -16.87
CA ARG A 452 1.78 13.99 -18.10
C ARG A 452 1.31 12.56 -18.46
N HIS A 453 1.18 11.70 -17.46
CA HIS A 453 0.85 10.29 -17.62
C HIS A 453 -0.65 9.98 -17.44
N LYS A 454 -1.51 11.00 -17.52
CA LYS A 454 -2.95 10.82 -17.33
C LYS A 454 -3.57 10.09 -18.51
N GLY A 455 -4.06 8.87 -18.24
CA GLY A 455 -4.63 7.97 -19.24
C GLY A 455 -3.63 7.05 -19.93
N SER A 456 -2.34 7.02 -19.55
CA SER A 456 -1.37 6.03 -20.08
C SER A 456 -1.54 4.63 -19.47
N GLU A 457 -2.57 4.43 -18.64
CA GLU A 457 -2.91 3.19 -17.91
C GLU A 457 -1.89 2.77 -16.83
N ILE A 458 -1.00 3.68 -16.42
CA ILE A 458 -0.11 3.49 -15.25
C ILE A 458 -0.90 3.20 -13.96
N ALA A 459 -2.07 3.82 -13.80
CA ALA A 459 -2.94 3.61 -12.65
C ALA A 459 -3.49 2.18 -12.64
N ASP A 460 -3.91 1.70 -13.80
CA ASP A 460 -4.54 0.40 -14.03
C ASP A 460 -3.51 -0.74 -13.86
N VAL A 461 -2.27 -0.55 -14.31
CA VAL A 461 -1.14 -1.47 -14.02
C VAL A 461 -0.81 -1.53 -12.52
N LEU A 462 -0.72 -0.37 -11.84
CA LEU A 462 -0.51 -0.31 -10.38
C LEU A 462 -1.64 -1.00 -9.59
N VAL A 463 -2.87 -0.99 -10.12
CA VAL A 463 -4.06 -1.63 -9.54
C VAL A 463 -4.08 -3.13 -9.83
N ALA A 464 -3.82 -3.56 -11.06
CA ALA A 464 -3.79 -4.97 -11.45
C ALA A 464 -2.69 -5.75 -10.70
N ALA A 465 -1.49 -5.16 -10.60
CA ALA A 465 -0.40 -5.66 -9.77
C ALA A 465 -0.72 -5.58 -8.26
N GLY A 466 -1.81 -4.92 -7.83
CA GLY A 466 -2.24 -4.86 -6.42
C GLY A 466 -1.35 -3.98 -5.53
N VAL A 467 -0.54 -3.10 -6.12
CA VAL A 467 0.32 -2.13 -5.41
C VAL A 467 -0.53 -1.15 -4.59
N ILE A 468 -1.73 -0.86 -5.10
CA ILE A 468 -2.67 0.13 -4.59
C ILE A 468 -4.11 -0.27 -4.93
N ALA A 469 -5.06 0.06 -4.05
CA ALA A 469 -6.48 -0.14 -4.34
C ALA A 469 -7.00 0.91 -5.34
N GLU A 470 -7.81 0.48 -6.31
CA GLU A 470 -8.34 1.31 -7.40
C GLU A 470 -9.09 2.55 -6.91
N GLY A 471 -9.89 2.41 -5.85
CA GLY A 471 -10.58 3.54 -5.22
C GLY A 471 -9.65 4.63 -4.64
N SER A 472 -8.34 4.37 -4.53
CA SER A 472 -7.30 5.26 -4.00
C SER A 472 -6.23 5.67 -5.02
N VAL A 473 -6.16 5.07 -6.23
CA VAL A 473 -5.02 5.28 -7.13
C VAL A 473 -4.92 6.70 -7.67
N ASP A 474 -6.04 7.28 -8.13
CA ASP A 474 -6.08 8.65 -8.65
C ASP A 474 -5.70 9.68 -7.56
N GLN A 475 -6.17 9.51 -6.32
CA GLN A 475 -5.83 10.41 -5.21
C GLN A 475 -4.37 10.25 -4.73
N ALA A 476 -3.77 9.07 -4.92
CA ALA A 476 -2.34 8.88 -4.67
C ALA A 476 -1.49 9.53 -5.77
N LEU A 477 -1.78 9.27 -7.04
CA LEU A 477 -1.00 9.82 -8.16
C LEU A 477 -1.15 11.36 -8.26
N ARG A 478 -2.31 11.93 -7.90
CA ARG A 478 -2.48 13.39 -7.71
C ARG A 478 -1.72 13.99 -6.52
N GLY A 479 -0.97 13.20 -5.74
CA GLY A 479 -0.19 13.68 -4.60
C GLY A 479 -0.97 13.90 -3.30
N LYS A 480 -2.32 13.83 -3.29
CA LYS A 480 -3.13 14.00 -2.05
C LYS A 480 -2.76 12.98 -0.96
N HIS A 481 -2.24 11.82 -1.34
CA HIS A 481 -1.66 10.83 -0.43
C HIS A 481 -0.13 10.68 -0.64
N TYR A 482 0.63 11.74 -0.35
CA TYR A 482 2.08 11.85 -0.59
C TYR A 482 2.90 10.55 -0.38
N LYS A 483 2.77 9.88 0.77
CA LYS A 483 3.55 8.65 1.07
C LYS A 483 3.13 7.45 0.22
N ARG A 484 1.85 7.40 -0.18
CA ARG A 484 1.31 6.38 -1.10
C ARG A 484 1.75 6.70 -2.54
N ALA A 485 1.82 7.98 -2.90
CA ALA A 485 2.29 8.47 -4.19
C ALA A 485 3.74 8.09 -4.47
N LEU A 486 4.66 8.45 -3.56
CA LEU A 486 6.07 8.11 -3.66
C LEU A 486 6.26 6.59 -3.78
N ARG A 487 5.58 5.79 -2.94
CA ARG A 487 5.63 4.33 -3.03
C ARG A 487 5.21 3.81 -4.42
N CYS A 488 4.13 4.34 -5.00
CA CYS A 488 3.70 3.90 -6.33
C CYS A 488 4.71 4.25 -7.43
N LEU A 489 5.22 5.48 -7.44
CA LEU A 489 6.22 5.94 -8.41
C LEU A 489 7.53 5.15 -8.30
N MET A 490 8.03 4.96 -7.08
CA MET A 490 9.31 4.28 -6.82
C MET A 490 9.26 2.78 -7.13
N LEU A 491 8.14 2.08 -6.84
CA LEU A 491 8.00 0.66 -7.18
C LEU A 491 7.82 0.45 -8.70
N MET A 492 7.15 1.37 -9.40
CA MET A 492 7.08 1.35 -10.87
C MET A 492 8.48 1.55 -11.48
N TYR A 493 9.23 2.53 -10.97
CA TYR A 493 10.61 2.82 -11.38
C TYR A 493 11.55 1.62 -11.13
N GLU A 494 11.47 0.97 -9.95
CA GLU A 494 12.26 -0.23 -9.63
C GLU A 494 11.90 -1.42 -10.56
N SER A 495 10.63 -1.54 -10.92
CA SER A 495 10.16 -2.60 -11.86
C SER A 495 10.71 -2.38 -13.27
N PHE A 496 10.72 -1.13 -13.76
CA PHE A 496 11.37 -0.79 -15.02
C PHE A 496 12.89 -0.97 -14.97
N MET A 497 13.55 -0.58 -13.87
CA MET A 497 14.99 -0.82 -13.68
C MET A 497 15.35 -2.31 -13.74
N HIS A 498 14.58 -3.16 -13.06
CA HIS A 498 14.84 -4.60 -13.05
C HIS A 498 14.61 -5.24 -14.43
N LEU A 499 13.58 -4.81 -15.17
CA LEU A 499 13.35 -5.28 -16.53
C LEU A 499 14.46 -4.83 -17.50
N LEU A 500 14.95 -3.58 -17.38
CA LEU A 500 16.10 -3.09 -18.15
C LEU A 500 17.40 -3.83 -17.80
N LEU A 501 17.65 -4.13 -16.52
CA LEU A 501 18.78 -4.96 -16.12
C LEU A 501 18.75 -6.31 -16.86
N ASN A 502 17.63 -7.04 -16.77
CA ASN A 502 17.47 -8.34 -17.44
C ASN A 502 17.60 -8.30 -18.97
N GLN A 503 17.39 -7.14 -19.61
CA GLN A 503 17.52 -6.96 -21.07
C GLN A 503 18.97 -6.67 -21.49
N PHE A 504 19.72 -5.93 -20.67
CA PHE A 504 21.04 -5.38 -21.04
C PHE A 504 22.22 -5.98 -20.26
N HIS A 505 21.99 -6.81 -19.24
CA HIS A 505 23.06 -7.40 -18.43
C HIS A 505 22.64 -8.63 -17.59
N GLU A 506 23.54 -9.60 -17.47
CA GLU A 506 23.51 -10.55 -16.35
C GLU A 506 24.54 -10.14 -15.29
N GLU A 507 24.22 -10.23 -14.00
CA GLU A 507 25.21 -9.99 -12.93
C GLU A 507 26.43 -10.91 -12.98
N SER A 508 26.31 -12.05 -13.67
CA SER A 508 27.41 -12.98 -13.97
C SER A 508 28.60 -12.32 -14.69
N GLN A 509 28.38 -11.16 -15.33
CA GLN A 509 29.35 -10.40 -16.11
C GLN A 509 30.03 -9.27 -15.30
N LEU A 510 29.61 -9.00 -14.06
CA LEU A 510 30.25 -8.01 -13.19
C LEU A 510 31.58 -8.54 -12.62
N GLU A 511 32.51 -7.63 -12.31
CA GLU A 511 33.76 -8.03 -11.67
C GLU A 511 33.53 -8.71 -10.31
N ALA A 512 34.40 -9.67 -9.96
CA ALA A 512 34.42 -10.27 -8.63
C ALA A 512 34.58 -9.20 -7.50
N SER A 513 35.21 -8.06 -7.81
CA SER A 513 35.32 -6.93 -6.89
C SER A 513 33.95 -6.28 -6.63
N THR A 514 33.19 -5.98 -7.68
CA THR A 514 31.82 -5.46 -7.65
C THR A 514 30.86 -6.43 -6.96
N MET A 515 30.92 -7.72 -7.31
CA MET A 515 30.08 -8.76 -6.72
C MET A 515 30.34 -8.96 -5.22
N THR A 516 31.59 -8.78 -4.76
CA THR A 516 31.92 -8.79 -3.32
C THR A 516 31.26 -7.61 -2.59
N ARG A 517 31.27 -6.41 -3.17
CA ARG A 517 30.59 -5.22 -2.60
C ARG A 517 29.06 -5.40 -2.58
N LEU A 518 28.47 -5.96 -3.63
CA LEU A 518 27.03 -6.29 -3.68
C LEU A 518 26.65 -7.34 -2.62
N ALA A 519 27.50 -8.35 -2.38
CA ALA A 519 27.26 -9.36 -1.35
C ALA A 519 27.23 -8.78 0.09
N ILE A 520 28.08 -7.79 0.39
CA ILE A 520 28.06 -7.05 1.66
C ILE A 520 26.71 -6.34 1.87
N LEU A 521 26.20 -5.68 0.82
CA LEU A 521 24.92 -4.95 0.87
C LEU A 521 23.68 -5.88 0.90
N ARG A 522 23.80 -7.11 0.37
CA ARG A 522 22.74 -8.13 0.35
C ARG A 522 22.42 -8.72 1.73
N ASP A 523 23.39 -8.77 2.65
CA ASP A 523 23.15 -9.10 4.06
C ASP A 523 23.44 -7.91 5.01
N PRO A 524 22.48 -6.99 5.19
CA PRO A 524 22.58 -5.88 6.13
C PRO A 524 22.36 -6.28 7.60
N LYS A 525 22.27 -7.58 7.93
CA LYS A 525 22.20 -8.07 9.32
C LYS A 525 23.52 -8.69 9.79
N ALA A 526 24.30 -9.28 8.89
CA ALA A 526 25.66 -9.76 9.17
C ALA A 526 26.71 -8.64 9.16
N ASN A 527 26.48 -7.55 8.42
CA ASN A 527 27.45 -6.48 8.19
C ASN A 527 27.23 -5.26 9.10
N SER A 528 28.32 -4.51 9.37
CA SER A 528 28.25 -3.26 10.12
C SER A 528 27.75 -2.09 9.26
N GLN A 529 27.19 -1.05 9.88
CA GLN A 529 26.76 0.17 9.17
C GLN A 529 27.91 0.81 8.37
N ASP A 530 29.12 0.87 8.94
CA ASP A 530 30.29 1.44 8.27
C ASP A 530 30.75 0.58 7.08
N SER A 531 30.63 -0.75 7.20
CA SER A 531 30.88 -1.70 6.10
C SER A 531 29.91 -1.50 4.94
N LEU A 532 28.61 -1.37 5.25
CA LEU A 532 27.55 -1.13 4.26
C LEU A 532 27.74 0.24 3.57
N ALA A 533 28.00 1.29 4.33
CA ALA A 533 28.26 2.63 3.81
C ALA A 533 29.51 2.69 2.91
N THR A 534 30.56 1.96 3.28
CA THR A 534 31.79 1.83 2.48
C THR A 534 31.51 1.10 1.16
N ALA A 535 30.85 -0.07 1.22
CA ALA A 535 30.52 -0.86 0.04
C ALA A 535 29.61 -0.09 -0.95
N GLN A 536 28.61 0.65 -0.47
CA GLN A 536 27.81 1.55 -1.30
C GLN A 536 28.67 2.63 -1.95
N LYS A 537 29.53 3.30 -1.18
CA LYS A 537 30.36 4.40 -1.70
C LYS A 537 31.37 3.93 -2.74
N GLU A 538 31.95 2.74 -2.56
CA GLU A 538 32.82 2.12 -3.56
C GLU A 538 32.04 1.78 -4.84
N LEU A 539 30.83 1.21 -4.73
CA LEU A 539 29.95 0.96 -5.89
C LEU A 539 29.49 2.26 -6.58
N GLU A 540 29.30 3.36 -5.84
CA GLU A 540 29.01 4.66 -6.43
C GLU A 540 30.16 5.23 -7.28
N ASN A 541 31.39 4.72 -7.11
CA ASN A 541 32.59 5.08 -7.86
C ASN A 541 33.12 3.94 -8.76
N ASP A 542 32.35 2.86 -8.93
CA ASP A 542 32.75 1.65 -9.66
C ASP A 542 32.53 1.82 -11.19
N PRO A 543 33.59 1.73 -12.03
CA PRO A 543 33.47 1.87 -13.49
C PRO A 543 32.61 0.80 -14.16
N ALA A 544 32.46 -0.39 -13.56
CA ALA A 544 31.57 -1.42 -14.06
C ALA A 544 30.11 -0.98 -13.91
N VAL A 545 29.77 -0.30 -12.82
CA VAL A 545 28.43 0.26 -12.57
C VAL A 545 28.14 1.43 -13.52
N ASP A 546 29.11 2.30 -13.82
CA ASP A 546 28.94 3.33 -14.86
C ASP A 546 28.75 2.71 -16.25
N THR A 547 29.53 1.69 -16.60
CA THR A 547 29.40 0.98 -17.88
C THR A 547 28.04 0.31 -18.02
N LEU A 548 27.53 -0.29 -16.94
CA LEU A 548 26.17 -0.84 -16.87
C LEU A 548 25.10 0.23 -17.08
N ILE A 549 25.21 1.39 -16.44
CA ILE A 549 24.24 2.50 -16.62
C ILE A 549 24.26 3.02 -18.05
N ASN A 550 25.43 3.20 -18.65
CA ASN A 550 25.56 3.67 -20.03
C ASN A 550 24.99 2.63 -21.01
N ASN A 551 25.22 1.32 -20.77
CA ASN A 551 24.55 0.26 -21.52
C ASN A 551 23.02 0.32 -21.39
N MET A 552 22.50 0.47 -20.17
CA MET A 552 21.06 0.49 -19.88
C MET A 552 20.34 1.75 -20.38
N PHE A 553 21.01 2.89 -20.63
CA PHE A 553 20.34 4.16 -20.92
C PHE A 553 20.80 4.86 -22.21
N ASP A 554 22.04 4.65 -22.67
CA ASP A 554 22.52 5.23 -23.93
C ASP A 554 22.34 4.31 -25.13
N LYS A 555 22.27 2.97 -24.90
CA LYS A 555 22.03 1.96 -25.96
C LYS A 555 20.57 1.55 -26.13
N ILE A 556 19.63 2.05 -25.31
CA ILE A 556 18.19 1.90 -25.58
C ILE A 556 17.88 2.54 -26.95
N GLU A 557 17.21 1.81 -27.83
CA GLU A 557 16.68 2.40 -29.06
C GLU A 557 15.61 3.44 -28.71
N LYS A 558 15.78 4.66 -29.23
CA LYS A 558 15.00 5.84 -28.84
C LYS A 558 13.66 5.91 -29.59
N THR A 559 12.88 4.84 -29.45
CA THR A 559 11.51 4.73 -29.94
C THR A 559 10.59 5.73 -29.23
N ASP A 560 9.40 6.01 -29.79
CA ASP A 560 8.45 6.94 -29.15
C ASP A 560 7.92 6.39 -27.82
N MET A 561 7.74 5.07 -27.72
CA MET A 561 7.41 4.40 -26.46
C MET A 561 8.54 4.58 -25.44
N ALA A 562 9.79 4.27 -25.81
CA ALA A 562 10.94 4.40 -24.92
C ALA A 562 11.16 5.84 -24.46
N CYS A 563 11.10 6.83 -25.37
CA CYS A 563 11.31 8.24 -25.03
C CYS A 563 10.26 8.77 -24.04
N TYR A 564 8.99 8.42 -24.23
CA TYR A 564 7.91 8.85 -23.33
C TYR A 564 8.12 8.36 -21.89
N TRP A 565 8.61 7.13 -21.73
CA TRP A 565 8.86 6.51 -20.42
C TRP A 565 10.25 6.79 -19.85
N LEU A 566 11.27 7.13 -20.64
CA LEU A 566 12.52 7.73 -20.16
C LEU A 566 12.29 9.10 -19.49
N ASP A 567 11.33 9.88 -20.00
CA ASP A 567 10.87 11.10 -19.33
C ASP A 567 10.20 10.80 -17.98
N PHE A 568 9.37 9.76 -17.88
CA PHE A 568 8.82 9.30 -16.59
C PHE A 568 9.94 8.99 -15.58
N MET A 569 10.93 8.19 -16.00
CA MET A 569 12.09 7.84 -15.17
C MET A 569 12.83 9.11 -14.72
N THR A 570 13.09 10.04 -15.63
CA THR A 570 13.79 11.30 -15.36
C THR A 570 13.00 12.22 -14.40
N MET A 571 11.68 12.33 -14.55
CA MET A 571 10.84 13.11 -13.62
C MET A 571 10.82 12.49 -12.21
N VAL A 572 10.79 11.17 -12.10
CA VAL A 572 10.87 10.46 -10.82
C VAL A 572 12.26 10.61 -10.18
N GLU A 573 13.34 10.57 -10.96
CA GLU A 573 14.70 10.84 -10.48
C GLU A 573 14.86 12.26 -9.91
N ILE A 574 14.33 13.27 -10.60
CA ILE A 574 14.35 14.68 -10.14
C ILE A 574 13.62 14.83 -8.80
N LEU A 575 12.43 14.23 -8.68
CA LEU A 575 11.66 14.19 -7.43
C LEU A 575 12.44 13.44 -6.33
N MET A 576 13.02 12.29 -6.64
CA MET A 576 13.80 11.49 -5.68
C MET A 576 15.06 12.22 -5.20
N MET A 577 15.76 12.98 -6.05
CA MET A 577 16.89 13.81 -5.60
C MET A 577 16.45 14.93 -4.67
N ASN A 578 15.34 15.60 -4.93
CA ASN A 578 14.83 16.62 -4.02
C ASN A 578 14.40 16.02 -2.66
N VAL A 579 13.83 14.81 -2.65
CA VAL A 579 13.54 14.05 -1.42
C VAL A 579 14.84 13.62 -0.70
N TYR A 580 15.81 13.05 -1.43
CA TYR A 580 17.11 12.62 -0.91
C TYR A 580 17.88 13.77 -0.27
N ALA A 581 17.91 14.94 -0.92
CA ALA A 581 18.55 16.15 -0.43
C ALA A 581 17.95 16.62 0.90
N ILE A 582 16.63 16.53 1.09
CA ILE A 582 15.98 16.84 2.37
C ILE A 582 16.30 15.77 3.43
N HIS A 583 16.21 14.49 3.08
CA HIS A 583 16.49 13.38 4.01
C HIS A 583 17.95 13.32 4.49
N THR A 584 18.88 13.92 3.74
CA THR A 584 20.31 14.05 4.06
C THR A 584 20.73 15.46 4.50
N CYS A 585 19.82 16.45 4.47
CA CYS A 585 20.11 17.87 4.70
C CYS A 585 21.19 18.46 3.75
N ASN A 586 21.20 18.04 2.48
CA ASN A 586 22.05 18.61 1.42
C ASN A 586 21.40 19.83 0.75
N TRP A 587 21.82 21.03 1.13
CA TRP A 587 21.24 22.29 0.63
C TRP A 587 21.55 22.57 -0.86
N ASP A 588 22.74 22.22 -1.34
CA ASP A 588 23.15 22.44 -2.73
C ASP A 588 22.38 21.53 -3.70
N GLU A 589 22.20 20.25 -3.37
CA GLU A 589 21.32 19.36 -4.14
C GLU A 589 19.86 19.84 -4.05
N PHE A 590 19.39 20.27 -2.88
CA PHE A 590 18.02 20.78 -2.74
C PHE A 590 17.75 21.95 -3.70
N LEU A 591 18.58 22.99 -3.72
CA LEU A 591 18.43 24.14 -4.62
C LEU A 591 18.56 23.75 -6.11
N THR A 592 19.44 22.80 -6.42
CA THR A 592 19.65 22.33 -7.81
C THR A 592 18.41 21.59 -8.32
N PHE A 593 17.92 20.60 -7.59
CA PHE A 593 16.75 19.82 -8.04
C PHE A 593 15.43 20.57 -7.91
N LEU A 594 15.34 21.56 -7.01
CA LEU A 594 14.22 22.51 -6.99
C LEU A 594 14.08 23.24 -8.34
N ARG A 595 15.20 23.54 -9.02
CA ARG A 595 15.21 24.17 -10.36
C ARG A 595 14.95 23.19 -11.50
N GLU A 596 15.35 21.93 -11.40
CA GLU A 596 14.99 20.88 -12.38
C GLU A 596 13.49 20.50 -12.32
N MET A 597 12.80 20.72 -11.19
CA MET A 597 11.35 20.51 -11.07
C MET A 597 10.53 21.58 -11.83
N MET A 598 11.02 22.83 -11.89
CA MET A 598 10.23 23.96 -12.41
C MET A 598 9.75 23.81 -13.87
N PRO A 599 10.56 23.38 -14.86
CA PRO A 599 10.10 23.25 -16.26
C PRO A 599 8.88 22.36 -16.41
N TRP A 600 8.89 21.21 -15.71
CA TRP A 600 7.79 20.25 -15.66
C TRP A 600 6.55 20.83 -14.99
N MET A 601 6.73 21.57 -13.89
CA MET A 601 5.64 22.21 -13.17
C MET A 601 5.01 23.37 -13.97
N VAL A 602 5.80 24.13 -14.73
CA VAL A 602 5.30 25.18 -15.65
C VAL A 602 4.50 24.56 -16.79
N ILE A 603 5.09 23.64 -17.57
CA ILE A 603 4.46 23.14 -18.80
C ILE A 603 3.18 22.31 -18.55
N TYR A 604 3.06 21.67 -17.37
CA TYR A 604 1.85 20.98 -16.92
C TYR A 604 0.94 21.83 -16.01
N ASP A 605 0.99 23.16 -16.15
CA ASP A 605 0.07 24.13 -15.55
C ASP A 605 -0.06 24.06 -14.02
N GLN A 606 1.04 23.83 -13.28
CA GLN A 606 1.05 24.04 -11.82
C GLN A 606 1.12 25.53 -11.49
N THR A 607 0.23 26.35 -12.08
CA THR A 607 0.34 27.82 -12.20
C THR A 607 0.65 28.54 -10.89
N HIS A 608 0.12 28.04 -9.78
CA HIS A 608 0.37 28.54 -8.43
C HIS A 608 1.85 28.41 -8.02
N TYR A 609 2.44 27.23 -8.19
CA TYR A 609 3.85 27.00 -7.90
C TYR A 609 4.76 27.48 -9.04
N GLY A 610 4.37 27.32 -10.30
CA GLY A 610 5.10 27.86 -11.46
C GLY A 610 5.29 29.38 -11.42
N ARG A 611 4.38 30.11 -10.75
CA ARG A 611 4.51 31.54 -10.44
C ARG A 611 5.53 31.83 -9.32
N TRP A 612 5.38 31.16 -8.17
CA TRP A 612 6.07 31.54 -6.93
C TRP A 612 7.39 30.80 -6.69
N LEU A 613 7.56 29.61 -7.26
CA LEU A 613 8.76 28.79 -7.14
C LEU A 613 10.00 29.42 -7.80
N PRO A 614 9.92 30.09 -8.98
CA PRO A 614 11.07 30.79 -9.55
C PRO A 614 11.52 32.00 -8.71
N HIS A 615 10.57 32.78 -8.17
CA HIS A 615 10.85 33.86 -7.21
C HIS A 615 11.49 33.31 -5.92
N PHE A 616 10.92 32.25 -5.35
CA PHE A 616 11.45 31.60 -4.15
C PHE A 616 12.88 31.10 -4.35
N TRP A 617 13.16 30.44 -5.47
CA TRP A 617 14.50 29.97 -5.80
C TRP A 617 15.48 31.12 -6.01
N ALA A 618 15.12 32.17 -6.77
CA ALA A 618 16.01 33.31 -6.98
C ALA A 618 16.34 34.03 -5.65
N MET A 619 15.36 34.14 -4.74
CA MET A 619 15.56 34.65 -3.38
C MET A 619 16.49 33.74 -2.55
N LEU A 620 16.29 32.42 -2.57
CA LEU A 620 17.16 31.47 -1.86
C LEU A 620 18.59 31.42 -2.41
N SER A 621 18.75 31.59 -3.72
CA SER A 621 20.05 31.68 -4.39
C SER A 621 20.77 33.03 -4.18
N SER A 622 20.10 34.01 -3.57
CA SER A 622 20.62 35.36 -3.27
C SER A 622 20.82 35.63 -1.76
N LEU A 623 20.80 34.58 -0.92
CA LEU A 623 20.96 34.69 0.53
C LEU A 623 22.38 35.11 0.93
N SER A 624 22.52 35.72 2.12
CA SER A 624 23.83 36.04 2.68
C SER A 624 24.63 34.77 3.06
N PRO A 625 25.96 34.85 3.26
CA PRO A 625 26.75 33.72 3.74
C PRO A 625 26.22 33.13 5.05
N ASP A 626 25.90 33.97 6.04
CA ASP A 626 25.35 33.56 7.34
C ASP A 626 23.99 32.85 7.21
N GLN A 627 23.13 33.34 6.32
CA GLN A 627 21.83 32.73 6.03
C GLN A 627 22.02 31.37 5.33
N THR A 628 22.91 31.31 4.34
CA THR A 628 23.26 30.09 3.61
C THR A 628 23.83 29.03 4.55
N GLN A 629 24.77 29.40 5.43
CA GLN A 629 25.34 28.52 6.44
C GLN A 629 24.27 27.98 7.41
N PHE A 630 23.29 28.80 7.80
CA PHE A 630 22.16 28.32 8.58
C PHE A 630 21.34 27.27 7.81
N PHE A 631 20.92 27.55 6.58
CA PHE A 631 20.12 26.59 5.80
C PHE A 631 20.87 25.27 5.58
N SER A 632 22.16 25.31 5.22
CA SER A 632 23.01 24.13 5.01
C SER A 632 23.07 23.12 6.17
N SER A 633 22.67 23.51 7.39
CA SER A 633 22.62 22.60 8.54
C SER A 633 21.23 22.48 9.20
N ASN A 634 20.21 23.22 8.74
CA ASN A 634 18.93 23.34 9.47
C ASN A 634 17.64 23.25 8.62
N PHE A 635 17.71 23.28 7.28
CA PHE A 635 16.52 23.37 6.42
C PHE A 635 15.61 22.12 6.44
N ALA A 636 16.12 20.99 6.94
CA ALA A 636 15.41 19.75 7.18
C ALA A 636 15.68 19.25 8.60
N GLN A 637 14.71 18.57 9.21
CA GLN A 637 14.74 18.22 10.65
C GLN A 637 14.19 16.83 10.94
N SER A 638 14.69 16.14 11.97
CA SER A 638 14.28 14.77 12.31
C SER A 638 13.50 14.68 13.61
N ILE A 639 12.33 14.04 13.54
CA ILE A 639 11.49 13.72 14.71
C ILE A 639 12.07 12.57 15.55
N THR A 640 12.90 11.70 14.95
CA THR A 640 13.31 10.42 15.54
C THR A 640 14.77 10.39 15.96
N GLY A 641 15.65 11.06 15.21
CA GLY A 641 17.11 10.89 15.27
C GLY A 641 17.62 9.64 14.54
N ASN A 642 16.75 8.90 13.86
CA ASN A 642 17.16 7.70 13.10
C ASN A 642 17.92 8.12 11.82
N PRO A 643 18.73 7.24 11.21
CA PRO A 643 19.25 7.45 9.87
C PRO A 643 18.20 7.85 8.82
N PHE A 644 18.61 8.68 7.84
CA PHE A 644 17.82 9.09 6.68
C PHE A 644 16.38 9.54 7.02
N SER A 645 16.22 10.28 8.13
CA SER A 645 14.89 10.62 8.71
C SER A 645 14.59 12.11 8.84
N CYS A 646 15.42 12.96 8.23
CA CYS A 646 15.10 14.38 8.09
C CYS A 646 13.90 14.58 7.15
N ILE A 647 13.02 15.49 7.51
CA ILE A 647 11.82 15.89 6.76
C ILE A 647 11.75 17.42 6.70
N PRO A 648 11.01 18.02 5.74
CA PRO A 648 10.90 19.47 5.68
C PRO A 648 9.94 19.99 6.77
N TRP A 649 10.09 21.28 7.11
CA TRP A 649 9.37 21.90 8.22
C TRP A 649 7.83 21.87 8.09
N ASP A 650 7.29 21.96 6.87
CA ASP A 650 5.86 21.86 6.59
C ASP A 650 5.34 20.42 6.74
N MET A 651 6.12 19.41 6.35
CA MET A 651 5.80 18.02 6.68
C MET A 651 5.88 17.74 8.19
N TRP A 652 6.73 18.47 8.92
CA TRP A 652 6.93 18.25 10.36
C TRP A 652 5.72 18.68 11.19
N ILE A 653 5.12 19.84 10.88
CA ILE A 653 3.89 20.30 11.53
C ILE A 653 2.72 19.34 11.23
N GLU A 654 2.56 18.90 9.97
CA GLU A 654 1.56 17.92 9.58
C GLU A 654 1.74 16.59 10.32
N MET A 655 2.95 16.04 10.35
CA MET A 655 3.24 14.77 11.02
C MET A 655 3.19 14.81 12.55
N THR A 656 3.20 15.99 13.18
CA THR A 656 3.25 16.12 14.65
C THR A 656 2.05 16.83 15.26
N MET A 657 1.82 18.10 14.90
CA MET A 657 0.74 18.91 15.44
C MET A 657 -0.57 18.47 14.79
N ASN A 658 -0.76 18.71 13.49
CA ASN A 658 -2.00 18.49 12.76
C ASN A 658 -2.46 17.03 12.88
N LYS A 659 -1.55 16.05 12.75
CA LYS A 659 -1.85 14.64 13.01
C LYS A 659 -2.43 14.38 14.41
N GLY A 660 -1.99 15.12 15.43
CA GLY A 660 -2.55 15.09 16.79
C GLY A 660 -3.91 15.80 16.92
N LEU A 661 -4.25 16.69 15.98
CA LEU A 661 -5.55 17.37 15.89
C LEU A 661 -6.58 16.47 15.20
N LYS A 662 -6.16 15.81 14.11
CA LYS A 662 -6.99 14.95 13.23
C LYS A 662 -7.49 13.65 13.88
N LEU A 663 -6.85 13.13 14.93
CA LEU A 663 -7.22 11.84 15.57
C LEU A 663 -8.71 11.75 16.00
N LYS A 664 -9.31 10.56 15.85
CA LYS A 664 -10.72 10.23 16.17
C LYS A 664 -11.27 10.75 17.51
N ALA A 665 -10.42 11.01 18.50
CA ALA A 665 -10.82 11.52 19.81
C ALA A 665 -11.16 13.04 19.83
N GLY A 666 -11.00 13.73 18.70
CA GLY A 666 -11.73 14.95 18.35
C GLY A 666 -11.12 16.29 18.76
N TRP A 667 -10.70 17.07 17.77
CA TRP A 667 -10.62 18.54 17.87
C TRP A 667 -11.81 19.25 17.20
N LEU A 668 -12.60 18.57 16.36
CA LEU A 668 -13.78 19.15 15.67
C LEU A 668 -14.85 19.75 16.61
N SER A 669 -14.95 19.28 17.87
CA SER A 669 -15.78 19.89 18.92
C SER A 669 -15.05 20.96 19.74
N ILE A 670 -13.71 20.93 19.75
CA ILE A 670 -12.82 21.86 20.46
C ILE A 670 -12.63 23.17 19.67
N LEU A 671 -12.58 23.12 18.34
CA LEU A 671 -12.53 24.30 17.47
C LEU A 671 -13.73 25.24 17.68
N ARG A 672 -14.89 24.69 18.06
CA ARG A 672 -16.10 25.44 18.44
C ARG A 672 -16.09 25.93 19.90
N ASN A 673 -14.94 25.81 20.59
CA ASN A 673 -14.74 26.16 21.99
C ASN A 673 -13.32 26.73 22.21
N GLU A 674 -13.15 27.99 21.80
CA GLU A 674 -11.90 28.77 21.84
C GLU A 674 -11.13 28.64 23.16
N LYS A 675 -11.84 28.62 24.30
CA LYS A 675 -11.23 28.46 25.62
C LYS A 675 -10.54 27.10 25.76
N GLN A 676 -11.16 26.02 25.28
CA GLN A 676 -10.55 24.69 25.30
C GLN A 676 -9.43 24.57 24.27
N LEU A 677 -9.62 25.16 23.09
CA LEU A 677 -8.60 25.24 22.04
C LEU A 677 -7.30 25.90 22.56
N MET A 678 -7.40 27.11 23.10
CA MET A 678 -6.28 27.84 23.71
C MET A 678 -5.62 27.09 24.87
N THR A 679 -6.42 26.41 25.70
CA THR A 679 -5.92 25.61 26.84
C THR A 679 -5.14 24.39 26.36
N ASP A 680 -5.58 23.75 25.27
CA ASP A 680 -4.91 22.57 24.71
C ASP A 680 -3.61 22.94 23.98
N ILE A 681 -3.61 24.03 23.21
CA ILE A 681 -2.43 24.56 22.51
C ILE A 681 -1.30 24.89 23.49
N ARG A 682 -1.59 25.72 24.51
CA ARG A 682 -0.59 26.12 25.52
C ARG A 682 -0.06 24.95 26.36
N ASN A 683 -0.71 23.79 26.28
CA ASN A 683 -0.30 22.56 26.94
C ASN A 683 0.29 21.48 26.02
N ALA A 684 0.42 21.70 24.71
CA ALA A 684 0.98 20.70 23.80
C ALA A 684 2.39 20.26 24.22
N ASN A 685 3.27 21.22 24.50
CA ASN A 685 4.63 20.96 25.00
C ASN A 685 4.61 20.27 26.38
N ASN A 686 3.75 20.74 27.30
CA ASN A 686 3.60 20.21 28.66
C ASN A 686 3.15 18.75 28.66
N LEU A 687 2.21 18.39 27.78
CA LEU A 687 1.73 17.02 27.61
C LEU A 687 2.78 16.13 26.94
N GLY A 688 3.60 16.67 26.03
CA GLY A 688 4.76 15.97 25.47
C GLY A 688 5.83 15.64 26.52
N ARG A 689 6.11 16.59 27.42
CA ARG A 689 7.00 16.43 28.59
C ARG A 689 6.48 15.35 29.54
N VAL A 690 5.24 15.46 30.00
CA VAL A 690 4.55 14.47 30.85
C VAL A 690 4.44 13.09 30.20
N ARG A 691 4.27 13.01 28.86
CA ARG A 691 4.34 11.75 28.12
C ARG A 691 5.73 11.14 28.13
N THR A 692 6.78 11.95 28.02
CA THR A 692 8.18 11.50 28.06
C THR A 692 8.54 10.99 29.45
N ALA A 693 8.15 11.69 30.51
CA ALA A 693 8.32 11.23 31.90
C ALA A 693 7.72 9.83 32.13
N VAL A 694 6.50 9.57 31.65
CA VAL A 694 5.86 8.23 31.75
C VAL A 694 6.62 7.16 30.95
N HIS A 695 7.15 7.48 29.77
CA HIS A 695 7.92 6.51 28.99
C HIS A 695 9.24 6.13 29.68
N ASN A 696 9.89 7.10 30.33
CA ASN A 696 11.07 6.88 31.15
C ASN A 696 10.74 6.03 32.39
N GLN A 697 9.69 6.39 33.15
CA GLN A 697 9.26 5.66 34.35
C GLN A 697 8.91 4.18 34.10
N ILE A 698 8.33 3.87 32.93
CA ILE A 698 7.92 2.50 32.56
C ILE A 698 9.13 1.65 32.09
N ASN A 699 10.30 2.27 31.87
CA ASN A 699 11.51 1.62 31.36
C ASN A 699 11.25 0.79 30.09
N ARG A 700 10.37 1.32 29.23
CA ARG A 700 9.87 0.64 28.03
C ARG A 700 11.04 0.44 27.06
N LYS A 701 11.16 -0.75 26.44
CA LYS A 701 12.22 -1.09 25.45
C LYS A 701 12.54 0.12 24.55
N GLN A 702 13.84 0.40 24.36
CA GLN A 702 14.29 1.52 23.51
C GLN A 702 13.47 1.58 22.22
N ILE A 703 12.98 2.78 21.88
CA ILE A 703 12.23 3.01 20.64
C ILE A 703 13.09 2.52 19.48
N SER A 704 12.52 1.67 18.61
CA SER A 704 13.27 1.04 17.53
C SER A 704 13.94 2.09 16.64
N ARG A 705 15.28 2.05 16.60
CA ARG A 705 16.09 2.97 15.77
C ARG A 705 16.05 2.61 14.27
N THR A 706 15.51 1.45 13.93
CA THR A 706 15.36 0.97 12.54
C THR A 706 14.31 1.77 11.77
N HIS A 707 14.54 2.01 10.48
CA HIS A 707 13.56 2.66 9.61
C HIS A 707 12.30 1.81 9.42
N SER A 708 11.14 2.45 9.20
CA SER A 708 9.85 1.76 9.13
C SER A 708 9.72 0.78 7.95
N GLU A 709 10.57 0.93 6.92
CA GLU A 709 10.62 0.04 5.76
C GLU A 709 11.51 -1.19 5.97
N PHE A 710 12.31 -1.23 7.04
CA PHE A 710 13.06 -2.40 7.48
C PHE A 710 12.24 -3.33 8.40
N ALA A 711 10.92 -3.07 8.53
CA ALA A 711 10.00 -4.03 9.15
C ALA A 711 9.77 -5.20 8.16
N PRO A 712 9.93 -6.47 8.56
CA PRO A 712 9.80 -7.62 7.64
C PRO A 712 8.46 -7.65 6.87
N THR A 713 7.37 -7.27 7.53
CA THR A 713 6.03 -7.17 6.93
C THR A 713 5.85 -6.04 5.91
N ARG A 714 6.78 -5.07 5.86
CA ARG A 714 6.84 -4.02 4.83
C ARG A 714 7.80 -4.42 3.71
N MET A 715 8.94 -5.02 4.04
CA MET A 715 9.91 -5.57 3.07
C MET A 715 9.24 -6.59 2.14
N CYS A 716 8.60 -7.62 2.71
CA CYS A 716 7.86 -8.63 1.95
C CYS A 716 6.75 -8.04 1.05
N LYS A 717 6.02 -7.02 1.53
CA LYS A 717 4.97 -6.34 0.73
C LYS A 717 5.50 -5.46 -0.39
N ASP A 718 6.67 -4.87 -0.22
CA ASP A 718 7.31 -4.07 -1.27
C ASP A 718 8.16 -4.92 -2.22
N GLU A 719 8.51 -6.16 -1.83
CA GLU A 719 9.03 -7.18 -2.74
C GLU A 719 7.91 -7.76 -3.60
N GLN A 720 6.82 -8.23 -2.98
CA GLN A 720 5.65 -8.74 -3.70
C GLN A 720 5.10 -7.71 -4.70
N ALA A 721 5.05 -6.42 -4.32
CA ALA A 721 4.57 -5.37 -5.20
C ALA A 721 5.46 -5.14 -6.44
N VAL A 722 6.78 -5.34 -6.35
CA VAL A 722 7.68 -5.26 -7.52
C VAL A 722 7.56 -6.52 -8.37
N GLN A 723 7.52 -7.70 -7.76
CA GLN A 723 7.34 -8.96 -8.50
C GLN A 723 5.98 -9.02 -9.22
N ASP A 724 4.90 -8.57 -8.58
CA ASP A 724 3.58 -8.47 -9.18
C ASP A 724 3.54 -7.42 -10.30
N LEU A 725 4.27 -6.28 -10.19
CA LEU A 725 4.41 -5.31 -11.28
C LEU A 725 5.18 -5.88 -12.47
N ILE A 726 6.32 -6.53 -12.23
CA ILE A 726 7.12 -7.20 -13.27
C ILE A 726 6.28 -8.26 -14.00
N ALA A 727 5.50 -9.06 -13.25
CA ALA A 727 4.58 -10.03 -13.82
C ALA A 727 3.47 -9.34 -14.64
N CYS A 728 2.84 -8.29 -14.11
CA CYS A 728 1.79 -7.53 -14.80
C CYS A 728 2.27 -6.86 -16.09
N ILE A 729 3.50 -6.32 -16.12
CA ILE A 729 4.10 -5.69 -17.30
C ILE A 729 4.40 -6.72 -18.40
N LYS A 730 4.79 -7.94 -18.01
CA LYS A 730 4.98 -9.07 -18.94
C LYS A 730 3.65 -9.67 -19.42
N GLU A 731 2.67 -9.81 -18.53
CA GLU A 731 1.35 -10.39 -18.84
C GLU A 731 0.51 -9.48 -19.76
N PHE A 732 0.68 -8.16 -19.69
CA PHE A 732 0.02 -7.20 -20.59
C PHE A 732 0.85 -6.87 -21.85
N ASP A 733 2.01 -7.51 -22.03
CA ASP A 733 2.99 -7.18 -23.07
C ASP A 733 3.20 -5.66 -23.24
N CYS A 734 3.59 -5.00 -22.15
CA CYS A 734 3.58 -3.53 -22.06
C CYS A 734 4.90 -2.93 -21.57
N PHE A 735 6.02 -3.63 -21.77
CA PHE A 735 7.34 -3.15 -21.36
C PHE A 735 7.81 -1.99 -22.24
N PRO A 736 8.02 -0.76 -21.72
CA PRO A 736 8.24 0.42 -22.57
C PRO A 736 9.53 0.47 -23.39
N PHE A 737 10.48 -0.43 -23.11
CA PHE A 737 11.82 -0.42 -23.71
C PHE A 737 12.08 -1.68 -24.57
N ASP A 738 11.03 -2.42 -24.91
CA ASP A 738 11.09 -3.43 -25.96
C ASP A 738 11.07 -2.79 -27.36
N VAL A 739 12.07 -3.15 -28.16
CA VAL A 739 12.22 -2.74 -29.56
C VAL A 739 11.11 -3.33 -30.45
N SER A 740 10.47 -4.43 -30.03
CA SER A 740 9.29 -4.99 -30.74
C SER A 740 8.09 -4.03 -30.76
N SER A 741 7.99 -3.12 -29.77
CA SER A 741 6.86 -2.23 -29.54
C SER A 741 7.26 -0.74 -29.61
N PRO A 742 7.76 -0.24 -30.75
CA PRO A 742 8.35 1.10 -30.84
C PRO A 742 7.31 2.22 -30.77
N ASN A 743 6.07 1.95 -31.22
CA ASN A 743 5.00 2.94 -31.30
C ASN A 743 4.42 3.23 -29.91
N LEU A 744 4.40 4.50 -29.52
CA LEU A 744 3.85 4.93 -28.23
C LEU A 744 2.36 4.54 -28.11
N ARG A 745 2.05 3.73 -27.09
CA ARG A 745 0.70 3.22 -26.79
C ARG A 745 0.36 3.29 -25.30
N THR A 746 -0.92 3.15 -24.96
CA THR A 746 -1.36 2.90 -23.58
C THR A 746 -0.88 1.52 -23.11
N LEU A 747 -0.64 1.36 -21.80
CA LEU A 747 -0.01 0.14 -21.28
C LEU A 747 -0.89 -1.12 -21.39
N GLN A 748 -2.15 -1.08 -20.94
CA GLN A 748 -2.99 -2.28 -20.81
C GLN A 748 -3.84 -2.54 -22.07
N SER A 749 -4.34 -1.49 -22.71
CA SER A 749 -5.25 -1.56 -23.88
C SER A 749 -4.55 -1.37 -25.23
N ALA A 750 -3.24 -1.12 -25.23
CA ALA A 750 -2.39 -0.98 -26.41
C ALA A 750 -2.85 0.08 -27.44
N ILE A 751 -3.62 1.08 -27.03
CA ILE A 751 -4.16 2.13 -27.91
C ILE A 751 -3.01 3.06 -28.35
N PRO A 752 -2.73 3.19 -29.66
CA PRO A 752 -1.65 4.04 -30.14
C PRO A 752 -1.94 5.53 -29.95
N ALA A 753 -0.90 6.31 -29.65
CA ALA A 753 -0.95 7.75 -29.56
C ALA A 753 -0.99 8.42 -30.96
N PRO A 754 -1.83 9.44 -31.18
CA PRO A 754 -1.79 10.24 -32.42
C PRO A 754 -0.44 10.96 -32.60
N THR A 755 0.02 11.14 -33.84
CA THR A 755 1.30 11.78 -34.15
C THR A 755 1.46 13.20 -33.58
N GLU A 756 0.36 13.94 -33.44
CA GLU A 756 0.33 15.26 -32.77
C GLU A 756 0.62 15.15 -31.27
N MET A 757 0.08 14.12 -30.60
CA MET A 757 0.33 13.84 -29.18
C MET A 757 1.78 13.40 -28.94
N ILE A 758 2.33 12.57 -29.82
CA ILE A 758 3.74 12.17 -29.78
C ILE A 758 4.64 13.41 -29.81
N ARG A 759 4.40 14.33 -30.76
CA ARG A 759 5.14 15.59 -30.88
C ARG A 759 5.00 16.49 -29.62
N ASP A 760 3.80 16.60 -29.06
CA ASP A 760 3.56 17.38 -27.82
C ASP A 760 4.23 16.74 -26.59
N PHE A 761 4.43 15.43 -26.56
CA PHE A 761 5.21 14.79 -25.49
C PHE A 761 6.71 14.99 -25.63
N GLN A 762 7.25 14.94 -26.87
CA GLN A 762 8.68 15.07 -27.16
C GLN A 762 9.25 16.45 -26.78
N THR A 763 8.53 17.55 -27.00
CA THR A 763 9.06 18.91 -26.72
C THR A 763 8.85 19.38 -25.27
N ALA A 764 8.19 18.61 -24.42
CA ALA A 764 7.63 19.09 -23.15
C ALA A 764 8.67 19.70 -22.18
N LYS A 765 9.86 19.07 -21.97
CA LYS A 765 10.89 19.65 -21.09
C LYS A 765 11.46 20.95 -21.67
N GLN A 766 11.68 21.01 -22.99
CA GLN A 766 12.27 22.16 -23.68
C GLN A 766 11.30 23.35 -23.74
N ASP A 767 10.02 23.11 -23.98
CA ASP A 767 8.98 24.15 -23.95
C ASP A 767 8.81 24.70 -22.52
N GLY A 768 8.83 23.81 -21.51
CA GLY A 768 8.77 24.20 -20.10
C GLY A 768 9.96 25.04 -19.64
N GLU A 769 11.18 24.66 -20.03
CA GLU A 769 12.42 25.42 -19.72
C GLU A 769 12.42 26.78 -20.42
N THR A 770 11.96 26.83 -21.68
CA THR A 770 11.83 28.08 -22.45
C THR A 770 10.83 29.04 -21.78
N LYS A 771 9.65 28.53 -21.39
CA LYS A 771 8.60 29.34 -20.74
C LYS A 771 8.94 29.74 -19.31
N LEU A 772 9.70 28.92 -18.59
CA LEU A 772 10.30 29.27 -17.30
C LEU A 772 11.32 30.40 -17.46
N LYS A 773 12.20 30.34 -18.47
CA LYS A 773 13.18 31.39 -18.74
C LYS A 773 12.51 32.72 -19.07
N GLU A 774 11.54 32.73 -19.99
CA GLU A 774 10.70 33.90 -20.30
C GLU A 774 10.11 34.51 -19.02
N PHE A 775 9.46 33.70 -18.17
CA PHE A 775 8.86 34.17 -16.93
C PHE A 775 9.89 34.72 -15.92
N MET A 776 11.09 34.12 -15.83
CA MET A 776 12.15 34.64 -14.95
C MET A 776 12.71 35.98 -15.45
N ASP A 777 12.96 36.10 -16.76
CA ASP A 777 13.47 37.34 -17.36
C ASP A 777 12.42 38.49 -17.28
N GLU A 778 11.13 38.22 -17.51
CA GLU A 778 10.04 39.23 -17.52
C GLU A 778 9.50 39.62 -16.12
N CYS A 779 9.51 38.70 -15.14
CA CYS A 779 8.78 38.86 -13.87
C CYS A 779 9.65 38.74 -12.59
N VAL A 780 10.87 38.18 -12.67
CA VAL A 780 11.73 37.92 -11.50
C VAL A 780 13.01 38.76 -11.55
N TYR A 781 13.62 38.85 -12.73
CA TYR A 781 14.85 39.62 -13.00
C TYR A 781 14.58 41.00 -13.63
N SER A 782 13.31 41.32 -13.90
CA SER A 782 12.84 42.66 -14.28
C SER A 782 11.48 42.96 -13.66
N LYS A 783 10.87 44.10 -14.02
CA LYS A 783 9.47 44.44 -13.73
C LYS A 783 8.70 44.79 -15.02
N GLU A 784 8.98 44.07 -16.10
CA GLU A 784 8.24 44.24 -17.35
C GLU A 784 6.81 43.70 -17.22
N LYS A 785 6.60 42.69 -16.36
CA LYS A 785 5.29 42.17 -15.95
C LYS A 785 5.26 41.97 -14.43
N SER A 786 4.06 41.95 -13.85
CA SER A 786 3.87 41.66 -12.42
C SER A 786 3.82 40.15 -12.19
N LEU A 787 4.41 39.67 -11.09
CA LEU A 787 4.20 38.28 -10.63
C LEU A 787 2.72 37.97 -10.37
N TYR A 788 1.85 38.96 -10.18
CA TYR A 788 0.41 38.77 -10.02
C TYR A 788 -0.34 38.60 -11.35
N ASP A 789 0.27 38.88 -12.50
CA ASP A 789 -0.36 38.83 -13.82
C ASP A 789 -0.76 37.40 -14.23
N ARG A 790 -1.85 37.28 -15.00
CA ARG A 790 -2.48 36.00 -15.35
C ARG A 790 -1.57 35.16 -16.26
N ILE A 791 -0.97 34.11 -15.69
CA ILE A 791 -0.21 33.11 -16.45
C ILE A 791 -1.17 32.34 -17.38
N LYS A 792 -0.82 32.25 -18.67
CA LYS A 792 -1.57 31.48 -19.67
C LYS A 792 -1.34 29.98 -19.45
N ARG A 793 -2.42 29.21 -19.27
CA ARG A 793 -2.35 27.73 -19.25
C ARG A 793 -1.91 27.21 -20.63
N HIS A 794 -0.90 26.32 -20.66
CA HIS A 794 -0.39 25.59 -21.81
C HIS A 794 -1.34 24.46 -22.22
N SER A 795 -1.98 23.80 -21.25
CA SER A 795 -3.06 22.81 -21.49
C SER A 795 -2.68 21.62 -22.39
N ARG A 796 -1.42 21.15 -22.27
CA ARG A 796 -0.78 20.06 -23.04
C ARG A 796 -1.65 18.81 -23.24
N LEU A 797 -1.33 18.06 -24.29
CA LEU A 797 -2.01 16.80 -24.62
C LEU A 797 -1.66 15.72 -23.57
N THR A 798 -2.58 14.76 -23.43
CA THR A 798 -2.42 13.57 -22.58
C THR A 798 -3.24 12.44 -23.22
N PHE A 799 -3.01 11.18 -22.87
CA PHE A 799 -3.89 10.09 -23.35
C PHE A 799 -5.36 10.32 -22.96
N ALA A 800 -5.61 10.88 -21.77
CA ALA A 800 -6.95 11.29 -21.32
C ALA A 800 -7.50 12.56 -21.99
N LYS A 801 -6.69 13.29 -22.77
CA LYS A 801 -7.06 14.51 -23.50
C LYS A 801 -6.35 14.52 -24.87
N ALA A 802 -6.70 13.52 -25.69
CA ALA A 802 -6.22 13.40 -27.05
C ALA A 802 -6.78 14.53 -27.96
N PRO A 803 -6.07 14.90 -29.04
CA PRO A 803 -6.59 15.86 -30.02
C PRO A 803 -7.79 15.26 -30.76
N THR A 804 -8.83 16.08 -30.98
CA THR A 804 -10.06 15.66 -31.64
C THR A 804 -9.89 15.59 -33.16
N THR A 805 -9.57 14.40 -33.67
CA THR A 805 -9.55 14.11 -35.12
C THR A 805 -10.95 14.26 -35.71
N LYS A 806 -11.16 15.28 -36.55
CA LYS A 806 -12.38 15.44 -37.37
C LYS A 806 -12.36 14.50 -38.58
N THR A 807 -12.43 13.21 -38.32
CA THR A 807 -12.65 12.13 -39.29
C THR A 807 -13.78 11.23 -38.78
N GLY A 808 -14.55 10.63 -39.69
CA GLY A 808 -15.88 10.08 -39.37
C GLY A 808 -15.90 8.92 -38.37
N GLU A 809 -17.00 8.86 -37.62
CA GLU A 809 -17.62 7.65 -37.04
C GLU A 809 -16.79 6.74 -36.10
N VAL A 810 -15.93 7.31 -35.25
CA VAL A 810 -15.90 6.90 -33.83
C VAL A 810 -15.72 8.11 -32.92
N LEU A 811 -16.75 8.47 -32.15
CA LEU A 811 -16.62 9.44 -31.07
C LEU A 811 -15.86 8.81 -29.89
N LYS A 812 -14.58 9.16 -29.72
CA LYS A 812 -13.82 8.84 -28.49
C LYS A 812 -14.29 9.73 -27.34
N VAL A 813 -15.44 9.40 -26.75
CA VAL A 813 -15.99 10.07 -25.56
C VAL A 813 -15.07 9.85 -24.36
N LYS A 814 -14.69 10.91 -23.63
CA LYS A 814 -13.84 10.79 -22.44
C LYS A 814 -14.65 10.26 -21.26
N GLN A 815 -14.05 9.45 -20.40
CA GLN A 815 -14.73 8.84 -19.25
C GLN A 815 -15.39 9.85 -18.32
N GLY A 816 -14.68 10.95 -17.99
CA GLY A 816 -15.24 12.01 -17.15
C GLY A 816 -16.39 12.76 -17.81
N GLU A 817 -16.37 12.93 -19.14
CA GLU A 817 -17.46 13.57 -19.89
C GLU A 817 -18.68 12.64 -19.96
N MET A 818 -18.46 11.34 -20.10
CA MET A 818 -19.50 10.31 -20.07
C MET A 818 -20.13 10.19 -18.68
N GLU A 819 -19.33 10.08 -17.61
CA GLU A 819 -19.83 10.04 -16.23
C GLU A 819 -20.54 11.35 -15.84
N ASN A 820 -20.01 12.54 -16.20
CA ASN A 820 -20.64 13.82 -15.85
C ASN A 820 -21.98 14.05 -16.56
N ARG A 821 -22.11 13.72 -17.85
CA ARG A 821 -23.38 13.80 -18.59
C ARG A 821 -24.44 12.87 -17.99
N ALA A 822 -24.03 11.65 -17.66
CA ALA A 822 -24.89 10.66 -17.00
C ALA A 822 -25.28 11.09 -15.57
N LEU A 823 -24.36 11.67 -14.80
CA LEU A 823 -24.61 12.27 -13.48
C LEU A 823 -25.70 13.35 -13.55
N ALA A 824 -25.54 14.32 -14.45
CA ALA A 824 -26.52 15.38 -14.66
C ALA A 824 -27.90 14.83 -15.04
N SER A 825 -27.94 13.78 -15.87
CA SER A 825 -29.19 13.11 -16.27
C SER A 825 -29.90 12.43 -15.09
N VAL A 826 -29.17 11.77 -14.18
CA VAL A 826 -29.75 11.17 -12.97
C VAL A 826 -30.30 12.23 -12.02
N VAL A 827 -29.51 13.27 -11.73
CA VAL A 827 -29.93 14.36 -10.85
C VAL A 827 -31.17 15.07 -11.40
N ASN A 828 -31.23 15.29 -12.73
CA ASN A 828 -32.40 15.89 -13.34
C ASN A 828 -33.66 14.99 -13.25
N LEU A 829 -33.54 13.70 -13.60
CA LEU A 829 -34.68 12.75 -13.59
C LEU A 829 -35.22 12.42 -12.19
N VAL A 830 -34.35 12.44 -11.16
CA VAL A 830 -34.69 12.02 -9.80
C VAL A 830 -34.92 13.20 -8.86
N ASP A 831 -33.96 14.14 -8.79
CA ASP A 831 -33.91 15.16 -7.74
C ASP A 831 -34.52 16.50 -8.19
N VAL A 832 -34.41 16.88 -9.47
CA VAL A 832 -34.95 18.15 -10.00
C VAL A 832 -36.39 18.01 -10.49
N SER A 833 -36.65 17.04 -11.38
CA SER A 833 -37.97 16.87 -12.02
C SER A 833 -38.90 15.92 -11.26
N GLY A 834 -38.37 15.05 -10.39
CA GLY A 834 -39.15 14.06 -9.64
C GLY A 834 -39.86 13.01 -10.51
N LEU A 835 -39.52 12.90 -11.80
CA LEU A 835 -40.24 12.07 -12.78
C LEU A 835 -40.06 10.57 -12.52
N MET A 836 -38.97 10.15 -11.89
CA MET A 836 -38.67 8.75 -11.60
C MET A 836 -38.05 8.57 -10.21
N MET A 837 -38.37 7.47 -9.54
CA MET A 837 -37.61 7.05 -8.36
C MET A 837 -36.22 6.57 -8.79
N LEU A 838 -35.21 6.81 -7.95
CA LEU A 838 -33.82 6.40 -8.23
C LEU A 838 -33.68 4.92 -8.62
N SER A 839 -34.48 4.03 -8.01
CA SER A 839 -34.54 2.60 -8.36
C SER A 839 -34.89 2.37 -9.82
N ASP A 840 -35.85 3.11 -10.38
CA ASP A 840 -36.31 2.92 -11.75
C ASP A 840 -35.30 3.46 -12.77
N VAL A 841 -34.60 4.55 -12.46
CA VAL A 841 -33.45 5.02 -13.26
C VAL A 841 -32.30 4.01 -13.21
N MET A 842 -32.05 3.43 -12.03
CA MET A 842 -30.97 2.46 -11.81
C MET A 842 -31.21 1.09 -12.45
N LYS A 843 -32.39 0.80 -13.02
CA LYS A 843 -32.63 -0.38 -13.87
C LYS A 843 -31.83 -0.31 -15.18
N TYR A 844 -31.58 0.90 -15.68
CA TYR A 844 -30.97 1.13 -16.99
C TYR A 844 -29.47 1.48 -16.90
N ARG A 845 -28.79 1.44 -18.05
CA ARG A 845 -27.35 1.67 -18.18
C ARG A 845 -27.07 3.15 -18.45
N ILE A 846 -26.90 3.93 -17.39
CA ILE A 846 -26.86 5.41 -17.42
C ILE A 846 -25.80 6.02 -18.37
N THR A 847 -24.81 5.25 -18.83
CA THR A 847 -23.76 5.64 -19.80
C THR A 847 -23.80 4.78 -21.07
N GLU A 848 -23.29 5.30 -22.20
CA GLU A 848 -23.22 4.56 -23.48
C GLU A 848 -22.64 3.15 -23.30
N GLU A 849 -21.47 3.04 -22.67
CA GLU A 849 -20.82 1.80 -22.23
C GLU A 849 -21.18 1.45 -20.78
N CYS A 850 -21.20 0.15 -20.43
CA CYS A 850 -21.31 -0.26 -19.03
C CYS A 850 -19.93 -0.16 -18.36
N LEU A 851 -19.59 1.03 -17.85
CA LEU A 851 -18.22 1.34 -17.39
C LEU A 851 -17.68 0.45 -16.25
N THR A 852 -18.56 -0.29 -15.56
CA THR A 852 -18.20 -1.32 -14.57
C THR A 852 -17.57 -2.57 -15.22
N LEU A 853 -17.92 -2.86 -16.48
CA LEU A 853 -17.46 -4.02 -17.27
C LEU A 853 -16.61 -3.61 -18.48
N PHE A 854 -16.74 -2.40 -19.00
CA PHE A 854 -16.04 -1.96 -20.20
C PHE A 854 -15.27 -0.67 -19.97
N ASN A 855 -14.24 -0.47 -20.78
CA ASN A 855 -13.62 0.83 -20.97
C ASN A 855 -14.48 1.70 -21.90
N VAL A 856 -14.24 3.01 -21.95
CA VAL A 856 -15.05 3.97 -22.73
C VAL A 856 -15.05 3.75 -24.25
N ASN A 857 -14.12 2.95 -24.75
CA ASN A 857 -13.98 2.53 -26.14
C ASN A 857 -14.63 1.15 -26.41
N GLY A 858 -15.31 0.56 -25.42
CA GLY A 858 -15.94 -0.75 -25.52
C GLY A 858 -15.01 -1.95 -25.31
N THR A 859 -13.72 -1.78 -25.02
CA THR A 859 -12.84 -2.93 -24.72
C THR A 859 -13.11 -3.50 -23.33
N PHE A 860 -12.85 -4.80 -23.16
CA PHE A 860 -12.90 -5.45 -21.86
C PHE A 860 -11.88 -4.83 -20.88
N ARG A 861 -12.24 -4.81 -19.60
CA ARG A 861 -11.32 -4.54 -18.50
C ARG A 861 -10.51 -5.80 -18.21
N LYS A 862 -9.19 -5.70 -18.31
CA LYS A 862 -8.29 -6.82 -17.96
C LYS A 862 -8.00 -6.86 -16.46
N THR A 863 -7.61 -8.02 -15.97
CA THR A 863 -7.12 -8.23 -14.59
C THR A 863 -6.01 -9.27 -14.63
N GLN A 864 -5.12 -9.28 -13.64
CA GLN A 864 -3.96 -10.17 -13.67
C GLN A 864 -4.41 -11.64 -13.49
N LYS A 865 -4.44 -12.41 -14.59
CA LYS A 865 -4.81 -13.83 -14.63
C LYS A 865 -3.91 -14.62 -13.67
N SER A 866 -2.59 -14.44 -13.78
CA SER A 866 -1.57 -15.25 -13.08
C SER A 866 -1.69 -15.28 -11.55
N LYS A 867 -2.37 -14.32 -10.91
CA LYS A 867 -2.61 -14.33 -9.45
C LYS A 867 -3.51 -15.47 -8.97
N ILE A 868 -4.27 -16.14 -9.85
CA ILE A 868 -5.03 -17.33 -9.47
C ILE A 868 -4.13 -18.56 -9.28
N LEU A 869 -3.03 -18.67 -10.04
CA LEU A 869 -2.07 -19.77 -9.93
C LEU A 869 -1.33 -19.78 -8.58
N GLN A 870 -1.20 -18.62 -7.94
CA GLN A 870 -0.67 -18.47 -6.58
C GLN A 870 -1.62 -19.04 -5.50
N LYS A 871 -2.85 -19.43 -5.85
CA LYS A 871 -3.87 -19.99 -4.96
C LYS A 871 -4.11 -21.49 -5.15
N LEU A 872 -3.47 -22.09 -6.16
CA LEU A 872 -3.51 -23.52 -6.44
C LEU A 872 -2.28 -24.21 -5.83
N THR A 873 -2.45 -25.46 -5.40
CA THR A 873 -1.34 -26.28 -4.88
C THR A 873 -0.35 -26.61 -6.01
N GLN A 874 0.94 -26.73 -5.70
CA GLN A 874 1.99 -26.99 -6.70
C GLN A 874 2.94 -28.08 -6.17
N GLU A 875 2.39 -29.27 -5.95
CA GLU A 875 3.16 -30.46 -5.59
C GLU A 875 3.76 -31.09 -6.87
N PRO A 876 5.10 -31.22 -6.96
CA PRO A 876 5.75 -31.84 -8.10
C PRO A 876 5.66 -33.38 -8.03
N ILE A 877 5.62 -34.03 -9.20
CA ILE A 877 5.60 -35.49 -9.36
C ILE A 877 6.64 -35.94 -10.39
N ASP A 878 7.45 -36.95 -10.06
CA ASP A 878 8.37 -37.56 -11.01
C ASP A 878 7.64 -38.58 -11.91
N VAL A 879 7.84 -38.48 -13.22
CA VAL A 879 7.19 -39.32 -14.24
C VAL A 879 8.23 -39.74 -15.29
N SER A 880 8.54 -41.03 -15.37
CA SER A 880 9.66 -41.56 -16.18
C SER A 880 9.31 -41.99 -17.61
N SER A 881 8.05 -41.85 -18.03
CA SER A 881 7.59 -42.13 -19.40
C SER A 881 6.20 -41.51 -19.59
N TYR A 882 5.98 -40.76 -20.67
CA TYR A 882 4.73 -40.02 -20.91
C TYR A 882 4.52 -39.61 -22.37
N THR A 883 3.30 -39.19 -22.71
CA THR A 883 3.02 -38.42 -23.95
C THR A 883 2.97 -36.93 -23.63
N ALA A 884 3.67 -36.11 -24.43
CA ALA A 884 3.67 -34.66 -24.31
C ALA A 884 2.62 -34.02 -25.24
N LEU A 885 1.83 -33.09 -24.72
CA LEU A 885 1.00 -32.14 -25.49
C LEU A 885 1.66 -30.77 -25.37
N VAL A 886 2.13 -30.20 -26.48
CA VAL A 886 2.97 -29.00 -26.46
C VAL A 886 2.31 -27.83 -27.18
N ASP A 887 2.14 -26.71 -26.46
CA ASP A 887 1.83 -25.40 -27.01
C ASP A 887 3.01 -24.93 -27.88
N MET A 888 2.85 -25.01 -29.19
CA MET A 888 3.87 -24.54 -30.12
C MET A 888 3.96 -23.01 -30.17
N GLY A 889 2.90 -22.27 -29.85
CA GLY A 889 2.94 -20.81 -29.69
C GLY A 889 3.97 -20.37 -28.64
N MET A 890 4.08 -21.10 -27.52
CA MET A 890 5.19 -20.95 -26.57
C MET A 890 6.55 -21.32 -27.20
N ILE A 891 6.64 -22.46 -27.89
CA ILE A 891 7.92 -22.92 -28.47
C ILE A 891 8.44 -21.97 -29.56
N TRP A 892 7.59 -21.47 -30.46
CA TRP A 892 7.96 -20.49 -31.49
C TRP A 892 8.52 -19.21 -30.87
N ARG A 893 7.85 -18.68 -29.82
CA ARG A 893 8.32 -17.52 -29.04
C ARG A 893 9.69 -17.77 -28.43
N LEU A 894 9.91 -18.92 -27.79
CA LEU A 894 11.21 -19.30 -27.21
C LEU A 894 12.30 -19.56 -28.27
N ALA A 895 11.93 -20.02 -29.46
CA ALA A 895 12.86 -20.34 -30.55
C ALA A 895 13.24 -19.13 -31.42
N SER A 896 12.56 -17.99 -31.26
CA SER A 896 12.81 -16.71 -31.96
C SER A 896 14.31 -16.46 -32.23
N PRO A 897 14.74 -16.17 -33.46
CA PRO A 897 16.15 -15.95 -33.75
C PRO A 897 16.66 -14.66 -33.09
N THR A 898 17.68 -14.76 -32.25
CA THR A 898 18.42 -13.62 -31.70
C THR A 898 19.16 -12.86 -32.81
N MET A 899 19.85 -11.76 -32.50
CA MET A 899 20.77 -11.15 -33.47
C MET A 899 21.95 -12.09 -33.79
N GLU A 900 22.46 -12.80 -32.79
CA GLU A 900 23.55 -13.78 -32.94
C GLU A 900 23.13 -15.01 -33.77
N ASP A 901 21.88 -15.47 -33.66
CA ASP A 901 21.35 -16.52 -34.55
C ASP A 901 21.35 -16.05 -36.02
N ARG A 902 21.03 -14.77 -36.26
CA ARG A 902 20.92 -14.17 -37.61
C ARG A 902 22.29 -13.94 -38.24
N GLU A 903 23.29 -13.60 -37.44
CA GLU A 903 24.66 -13.28 -37.84
C GLU A 903 25.64 -14.41 -37.48
N LYS A 904 25.61 -15.49 -38.25
CA LYS A 904 26.52 -16.64 -38.04
C LYS A 904 27.99 -16.22 -38.20
N ASN A 905 28.85 -16.82 -37.38
CA ASN A 905 30.31 -16.65 -37.42
C ASN A 905 30.99 -17.02 -38.76
N ASP A 906 30.29 -17.71 -39.67
CA ASP A 906 30.77 -18.04 -41.03
C ASP A 906 30.32 -17.05 -42.11
N GLY A 907 29.54 -16.02 -41.75
CA GLY A 907 28.97 -15.03 -42.66
C GLY A 907 27.80 -15.55 -43.51
N SER A 908 27.32 -16.77 -43.29
CA SER A 908 26.13 -17.30 -43.97
C SER A 908 24.84 -16.80 -43.30
N THR A 909 23.75 -16.71 -44.08
CA THR A 909 22.46 -16.28 -43.55
C THR A 909 21.81 -17.39 -42.71
N TYR A 910 21.04 -17.00 -41.69
CA TYR A 910 20.15 -17.93 -40.99
C TYR A 910 19.04 -18.42 -41.92
N THR A 911 18.71 -19.71 -41.85
CA THR A 911 17.76 -20.35 -42.77
C THR A 911 16.59 -20.99 -42.02
N TRP A 912 15.47 -21.21 -42.72
CA TRP A 912 14.35 -22.00 -42.21
C TRP A 912 14.74 -23.41 -41.74
N GLY A 913 15.78 -24.01 -42.34
CA GLY A 913 16.37 -25.25 -41.85
C GLY A 913 16.92 -25.08 -40.44
N ASN A 914 17.76 -24.06 -40.22
CA ASN A 914 18.35 -23.79 -38.91
C ASN A 914 17.30 -23.42 -37.84
N TYR A 915 16.20 -22.76 -38.22
CA TYR A 915 15.06 -22.53 -37.33
C TYR A 915 14.38 -23.86 -36.93
N THR A 916 14.12 -24.73 -37.91
CA THR A 916 13.53 -26.06 -37.70
C THR A 916 14.44 -26.94 -36.84
N ASP A 917 15.75 -26.89 -37.05
CA ASP A 917 16.75 -27.61 -36.25
C ASP A 917 16.75 -27.13 -34.79
N LYS A 918 16.73 -25.80 -34.57
CA LYS A 918 16.66 -25.17 -33.25
C LYS A 918 15.39 -25.58 -32.50
N VAL A 919 14.22 -25.45 -33.14
CA VAL A 919 12.91 -25.84 -32.59
C VAL A 919 12.87 -27.33 -32.25
N THR A 920 13.31 -28.19 -33.16
CA THR A 920 13.35 -29.65 -32.96
C THR A 920 14.27 -30.03 -31.80
N SER A 921 15.45 -29.40 -31.72
CA SER A 921 16.40 -29.61 -30.62
C SER A 921 15.80 -29.17 -29.26
N MET A 922 15.07 -28.05 -29.24
CA MET A 922 14.39 -27.56 -28.03
C MET A 922 13.26 -28.49 -27.58
N LEU A 923 12.44 -28.99 -28.50
CA LEU A 923 11.38 -29.97 -28.18
C LEU A 923 11.98 -31.25 -27.56
N LEU A 924 12.98 -31.84 -28.22
CA LEU A 924 13.63 -33.06 -27.73
C LEU A 924 14.35 -32.86 -26.39
N ALA A 925 15.02 -31.71 -26.19
CA ALA A 925 15.69 -31.40 -24.92
C ALA A 925 14.72 -31.12 -23.76
N ARG A 926 13.49 -30.66 -24.04
CA ARG A 926 12.43 -30.47 -23.01
C ARG A 926 11.72 -31.77 -22.65
N HIS A 927 11.71 -32.76 -23.55
CA HIS A 927 10.89 -33.97 -23.48
C HIS A 927 11.68 -35.25 -23.75
N VAL A 928 12.84 -35.39 -23.11
CA VAL A 928 13.76 -36.53 -23.27
C VAL A 928 13.07 -37.88 -22.99
N ASP A 929 12.22 -37.94 -21.97
CA ASP A 929 11.51 -39.16 -21.54
C ASP A 929 10.11 -39.32 -22.19
N ALA A 930 9.77 -38.49 -23.18
CA ALA A 930 8.48 -38.58 -23.86
C ALA A 930 8.48 -39.67 -24.94
N THR A 931 7.53 -40.60 -24.87
CA THR A 931 7.33 -41.64 -25.89
C THR A 931 6.65 -41.10 -27.14
N THR A 932 5.97 -39.96 -27.03
CA THR A 932 5.30 -39.25 -28.13
C THR A 932 5.20 -37.77 -27.79
N ILE A 933 5.40 -36.90 -28.77
CA ILE A 933 5.23 -35.44 -28.64
C ILE A 933 4.18 -35.03 -29.67
N ILE A 934 3.10 -34.40 -29.21
CA ILE A 934 2.02 -33.85 -30.04
C ILE A 934 2.15 -32.33 -30.00
N CYS A 935 2.54 -31.75 -31.13
CA CYS A 935 2.74 -30.33 -31.31
C CYS A 935 1.41 -29.68 -31.74
N ILE A 936 0.87 -28.76 -30.93
CA ILE A 936 -0.41 -28.09 -31.16
C ILE A 936 -0.13 -26.61 -31.47
N ASN A 937 -0.71 -26.10 -32.56
CA ASN A 937 -0.55 -24.71 -33.02
C ASN A 937 -1.90 -23.98 -33.01
N ASP A 938 -1.87 -22.68 -32.76
CA ASP A 938 -2.94 -21.75 -33.12
C ASP A 938 -3.04 -21.56 -34.65
N PRO A 939 -4.16 -21.05 -35.20
CA PRO A 939 -4.26 -20.68 -36.61
C PRO A 939 -3.34 -19.52 -36.97
N TYR A 940 -2.88 -19.48 -38.22
CA TYR A 940 -2.19 -18.33 -38.79
C TYR A 940 -3.19 -17.28 -39.28
N ASP A 941 -2.86 -16.00 -39.13
CA ASP A 941 -3.72 -14.90 -39.60
C ASP A 941 -3.79 -14.88 -41.14
N HIS A 942 -5.02 -14.89 -41.67
CA HIS A 942 -5.29 -15.09 -43.10
C HIS A 942 -4.72 -13.98 -44.00
N VAL A 943 -4.38 -12.81 -43.46
CA VAL A 943 -3.93 -11.66 -44.25
C VAL A 943 -2.47 -11.78 -44.69
N GLU A 944 -1.65 -12.61 -44.03
CA GLU A 944 -0.21 -12.78 -44.33
C GLU A 944 0.21 -14.23 -44.64
N SER A 945 -0.71 -15.19 -44.65
CA SER A 945 -0.41 -16.57 -45.05
C SER A 945 -0.18 -16.70 -46.56
N ILE A 946 0.86 -17.46 -46.94
CA ILE A 946 1.14 -17.86 -48.33
C ILE A 946 0.57 -19.25 -48.67
N LYS A 947 -0.29 -19.79 -47.78
CA LYS A 947 -0.81 -21.17 -47.82
C LYS A 947 -2.27 -21.21 -47.37
N ASP A 948 -3.19 -20.94 -48.30
CA ASP A 948 -4.63 -21.10 -48.05
C ASP A 948 -5.06 -22.59 -47.96
N ASP A 949 -4.34 -23.48 -48.65
CA ASP A 949 -4.70 -24.90 -48.80
C ASP A 949 -4.25 -25.82 -47.63
N GLU A 950 -3.51 -25.32 -46.63
CA GLU A 950 -2.96 -26.12 -45.51
C GLU A 950 -3.63 -25.83 -44.15
N LEU A 951 -4.93 -25.47 -44.15
CA LEU A 951 -5.70 -25.28 -42.92
C LEU A 951 -5.93 -26.62 -42.18
N GLY A 952 -5.21 -26.81 -41.09
CA GLY A 952 -5.09 -28.07 -40.34
C GLY A 952 -6.31 -28.47 -39.50
N VAL A 953 -7.42 -28.87 -40.16
CA VAL A 953 -8.46 -29.72 -39.53
C VAL A 953 -7.95 -31.16 -39.31
N GLU A 954 -6.75 -31.47 -39.80
CA GLU A 954 -6.14 -32.79 -39.84
C GLU A 954 -4.87 -32.87 -38.97
N CYS A 955 -4.90 -33.68 -37.92
CA CYS A 955 -3.69 -34.04 -37.16
C CYS A 955 -2.86 -35.08 -37.96
N VAL A 956 -1.57 -34.83 -38.21
CA VAL A 956 -0.77 -35.64 -39.17
C VAL A 956 0.37 -36.45 -38.53
N ASN A 957 0.31 -37.77 -38.78
CA ASN A 957 1.38 -38.77 -38.94
C ASN A 957 2.78 -38.34 -39.47
N LEU A 958 3.51 -37.37 -38.90
CA LEU A 958 4.83 -36.89 -39.39
C LEU A 958 5.86 -37.95 -39.84
N SER A 959 5.79 -39.20 -39.37
CA SER A 959 6.68 -40.31 -39.80
C SER A 959 6.01 -41.40 -40.65
N SER A 960 4.80 -41.15 -41.18
CA SER A 960 4.08 -42.03 -42.13
C SER A 960 3.23 -41.29 -43.18
N GLY A 961 2.93 -40.00 -42.98
CA GLY A 961 1.96 -39.21 -43.75
C GLY A 961 0.49 -39.43 -43.38
N SER A 962 0.15 -40.28 -42.39
CA SER A 962 -1.26 -40.63 -42.13
C SER A 962 -2.02 -39.60 -41.28
N ILE A 963 -3.12 -39.07 -41.83
CA ILE A 963 -4.09 -38.22 -41.13
C ILE A 963 -4.79 -38.97 -39.99
N GLN A 964 -4.98 -38.30 -38.85
CA GLN A 964 -5.64 -38.80 -37.65
C GLN A 964 -7.06 -38.23 -37.54
N GLN A 965 -8.02 -38.86 -38.21
CA GLN A 965 -9.42 -38.41 -38.20
C GLN A 965 -10.07 -38.46 -36.79
N ASP A 966 -9.50 -39.22 -35.86
CA ASP A 966 -9.95 -39.24 -34.46
C ASP A 966 -9.40 -38.10 -33.58
N LEU A 967 -8.45 -37.33 -34.11
CA LEU A 967 -7.85 -36.14 -33.49
C LEU A 967 -8.10 -34.88 -34.35
N ALA A 968 -9.21 -34.88 -35.10
CA ALA A 968 -9.71 -33.74 -35.85
C ALA A 968 -10.76 -32.99 -35.03
N PHE A 969 -10.61 -31.67 -34.92
CA PHE A 969 -11.48 -30.74 -34.19
C PHE A 969 -11.74 -29.50 -35.06
N ASP A 970 -12.89 -28.84 -34.87
CA ASP A 970 -13.20 -27.54 -35.50
C ASP A 970 -12.64 -26.33 -34.74
N GLN A 971 -12.04 -26.58 -33.58
CA GLN A 971 -11.56 -25.59 -32.63
C GLN A 971 -10.22 -25.01 -33.08
N CYS A 972 -10.00 -23.72 -32.81
CA CYS A 972 -8.83 -22.99 -33.30
C CYS A 972 -7.76 -22.71 -32.23
N GLU A 973 -8.17 -22.35 -31.00
CA GLU A 973 -7.24 -21.86 -29.97
C GLU A 973 -6.55 -23.01 -29.22
N ALA A 974 -5.21 -23.00 -29.21
CA ALA A 974 -4.40 -24.10 -28.66
C ALA A 974 -4.65 -24.35 -27.17
N ASP A 975 -5.00 -23.29 -26.43
CA ASP A 975 -5.22 -23.33 -24.98
C ASP A 975 -6.32 -24.32 -24.56
N THR A 976 -7.31 -24.51 -25.43
CA THR A 976 -8.49 -25.36 -25.20
C THR A 976 -8.35 -26.67 -25.99
N ILE A 977 -7.79 -26.65 -27.21
CA ILE A 977 -7.48 -27.86 -28.01
C ILE A 977 -6.62 -28.86 -27.24
N ILE A 978 -5.67 -28.40 -26.43
CA ILE A 978 -4.82 -29.28 -25.59
C ILE A 978 -5.66 -30.21 -24.71
N LEU A 979 -6.77 -29.72 -24.16
CA LEU A 979 -7.67 -30.50 -23.30
C LEU A 979 -8.54 -31.44 -24.14
N SER A 980 -8.94 -31.02 -25.33
CA SER A 980 -9.68 -31.83 -26.32
C SER A 980 -8.84 -33.03 -26.81
N PHE A 981 -7.52 -32.83 -27.02
CA PHE A 981 -6.57 -33.93 -27.26
C PHE A 981 -6.43 -34.85 -26.05
N TYR A 982 -6.39 -34.30 -24.83
CA TYR A 982 -6.33 -35.12 -23.61
C TYR A 982 -7.58 -36.01 -23.47
N THR A 983 -8.79 -35.47 -23.66
CA THR A 983 -10.02 -36.27 -23.55
C THR A 983 -10.18 -37.28 -24.67
N ALA A 984 -9.78 -36.95 -25.92
CA ALA A 984 -9.73 -37.91 -27.01
C ALA A 984 -8.75 -39.06 -26.74
N LEU A 985 -7.56 -38.78 -26.17
CA LEU A 985 -6.62 -39.82 -25.73
C LEU A 985 -7.26 -40.71 -24.65
N ARG A 986 -7.88 -40.14 -23.62
CA ARG A 986 -8.55 -40.93 -22.56
C ARG A 986 -9.74 -41.73 -23.09
N ALA A 987 -10.54 -41.18 -24.01
CA ALA A 987 -11.64 -41.87 -24.69
C ALA A 987 -11.16 -43.03 -25.58
N SER A 988 -9.97 -42.91 -26.19
CA SER A 988 -9.33 -44.02 -26.93
C SER A 988 -8.80 -45.16 -26.03
N GLY A 989 -8.87 -45.01 -24.71
CA GLY A 989 -8.33 -45.95 -23.73
C GLY A 989 -6.84 -45.79 -23.45
N TYR A 990 -6.23 -44.65 -23.84
CA TYR A 990 -4.84 -44.35 -23.47
C TYR A 990 -4.76 -44.03 -21.97
N ASN A 991 -3.95 -44.78 -21.22
CA ASN A 991 -3.90 -44.70 -19.75
C ASN A 991 -2.59 -44.13 -19.18
N ASP A 992 -1.52 -44.03 -19.98
CA ASP A 992 -0.23 -43.52 -19.51
C ASP A 992 -0.32 -42.02 -19.11
N PRO A 993 0.64 -41.50 -18.33
CA PRO A 993 0.71 -40.08 -18.02
C PRO A 993 0.74 -39.20 -19.28
N VAL A 994 -0.06 -38.13 -19.26
CA VAL A 994 -0.04 -37.07 -20.27
C VAL A 994 0.49 -35.81 -19.62
N ILE A 995 1.44 -35.14 -20.29
CA ILE A 995 2.08 -33.93 -19.80
C ILE A 995 1.81 -32.78 -20.77
N ILE A 996 1.15 -31.75 -20.28
CA ILE A 996 0.98 -30.48 -20.98
C ILE A 996 2.25 -29.65 -20.80
N ASP A 997 2.82 -29.13 -21.88
CA ASP A 997 3.86 -28.09 -21.83
C ASP A 997 3.30 -26.81 -22.47
N ALA A 998 2.76 -25.93 -21.63
CA ALA A 998 2.10 -24.68 -22.00
C ALA A 998 2.31 -23.61 -20.92
N ALA A 999 2.20 -22.34 -21.30
CA ALA A 999 2.49 -21.19 -20.43
C ALA A 999 1.24 -20.40 -19.95
N ASP A 1000 0.10 -20.48 -20.64
CA ASP A 1000 -1.05 -19.65 -20.28
C ASP A 1000 -1.76 -20.12 -19.01
N THR A 1001 -2.21 -19.18 -18.19
CA THR A 1001 -3.00 -19.43 -16.98
C THR A 1001 -4.30 -20.18 -17.27
N ASP A 1002 -4.88 -19.98 -18.45
CA ASP A 1002 -6.18 -20.54 -18.80
C ASP A 1002 -6.06 -22.07 -18.98
N VAL A 1003 -4.97 -22.56 -19.55
CA VAL A 1003 -4.63 -24.01 -19.61
C VAL A 1003 -4.46 -24.62 -18.22
N TYR A 1004 -3.77 -23.93 -17.30
CA TYR A 1004 -3.59 -24.41 -15.92
C TYR A 1004 -4.93 -24.51 -15.17
N ILE A 1005 -5.86 -23.59 -15.42
CA ILE A 1005 -7.21 -23.60 -14.82
C ILE A 1005 -8.08 -24.72 -15.41
N GLN A 1006 -8.09 -24.86 -16.73
CA GLN A 1006 -8.81 -25.93 -17.41
C GLN A 1006 -8.29 -27.31 -16.97
N ALA A 1007 -6.96 -27.53 -17.01
CA ALA A 1007 -6.35 -28.80 -16.64
C ALA A 1007 -6.58 -29.16 -15.15
N ALA A 1008 -6.54 -28.18 -14.24
CA ALA A 1008 -6.87 -28.41 -12.83
C ALA A 1008 -8.32 -28.88 -12.67
N ALA A 1009 -9.28 -28.23 -13.32
CA ALA A 1009 -10.69 -28.58 -13.23
C ALA A 1009 -11.02 -29.94 -13.91
N ILE A 1010 -10.63 -30.12 -15.17
CA ILE A 1010 -10.95 -31.30 -15.99
C ILE A 1010 -10.32 -32.58 -15.43
N SER A 1011 -9.21 -32.48 -14.70
CA SER A 1011 -8.59 -33.63 -14.01
C SER A 1011 -9.45 -34.22 -12.87
N HIS A 1012 -10.53 -33.53 -12.47
CA HIS A 1012 -11.54 -34.11 -11.58
C HIS A 1012 -12.54 -35.00 -12.33
N ASP A 1013 -12.95 -34.56 -13.52
CA ASP A 1013 -14.02 -35.16 -14.33
C ASP A 1013 -13.50 -36.32 -15.21
N VAL A 1014 -12.30 -36.17 -15.77
CA VAL A 1014 -11.71 -37.11 -16.74
C VAL A 1014 -10.56 -37.92 -16.11
N PRO A 1015 -10.73 -39.24 -15.89
CA PRO A 1015 -9.77 -40.04 -15.15
C PRO A 1015 -8.45 -40.25 -15.91
N GLY A 1016 -7.34 -40.19 -15.17
CA GLY A 1016 -5.99 -40.45 -15.66
C GLY A 1016 -4.94 -39.60 -14.94
N ILE A 1017 -3.67 -39.88 -15.20
CA ILE A 1017 -2.57 -39.00 -14.74
C ILE A 1017 -2.38 -37.90 -15.79
N ILE A 1018 -2.74 -36.68 -15.42
CA ILE A 1018 -2.45 -35.47 -16.21
C ILE A 1018 -1.59 -34.54 -15.37
N CYS A 1019 -0.49 -34.07 -15.96
CA CYS A 1019 0.43 -33.13 -15.34
C CYS A 1019 0.68 -31.93 -16.26
N ILE A 1020 1.12 -30.81 -15.70
CA ILE A 1020 1.55 -29.63 -16.45
C ILE A 1020 3.01 -29.29 -16.12
N LYS A 1021 3.82 -29.06 -17.15
CA LYS A 1021 5.26 -28.78 -17.04
C LYS A 1021 5.47 -27.31 -16.66
N LYS A 1022 6.22 -27.07 -15.58
CA LYS A 1022 6.55 -25.72 -15.09
C LYS A 1022 8.05 -25.59 -14.89
N LYS A 1023 8.72 -24.81 -15.74
CA LYS A 1023 10.19 -24.78 -15.89
C LYS A 1023 10.77 -26.19 -16.11
N LYS A 1024 11.19 -26.86 -15.03
CA LYS A 1024 11.74 -28.24 -15.02
C LYS A 1024 10.84 -29.23 -14.27
N GLU A 1025 9.89 -28.74 -13.48
CA GLU A 1025 9.01 -29.53 -12.62
C GLU A 1025 7.75 -29.98 -13.39
N LEU A 1026 7.11 -31.03 -12.90
CA LEU A 1026 5.84 -31.55 -13.42
C LEU A 1026 4.81 -31.47 -12.29
N LEU A 1027 3.75 -30.69 -12.46
CA LEU A 1027 2.71 -30.51 -11.44
C LEU A 1027 1.52 -31.42 -11.73
N PHE A 1028 1.07 -32.21 -10.76
CA PHE A 1028 -0.09 -33.09 -10.92
C PHE A 1028 -1.40 -32.29 -10.85
N CYS A 1029 -2.17 -32.21 -11.94
CA CYS A 1029 -3.24 -31.22 -12.06
C CYS A 1029 -4.39 -31.44 -11.05
N ARG A 1030 -4.73 -32.69 -10.71
CA ARG A 1030 -5.76 -32.97 -9.68
C ARG A 1030 -5.30 -32.59 -8.27
N GLY A 1031 -3.98 -32.59 -8.04
CA GLY A 1031 -3.37 -32.07 -6.81
C GLY A 1031 -3.50 -30.55 -6.68
N MET A 1032 -3.51 -29.83 -7.81
CA MET A 1032 -3.59 -28.36 -7.83
C MET A 1032 -4.89 -27.81 -7.20
N CYS A 1033 -5.98 -28.58 -7.24
CA CYS A 1033 -7.29 -28.19 -6.71
C CYS A 1033 -7.99 -29.35 -5.96
N ALA A 1034 -7.36 -29.90 -4.92
CA ALA A 1034 -7.83 -31.09 -4.22
C ALA A 1034 -9.26 -31.03 -3.58
N ASP A 1035 -9.88 -29.84 -3.50
CA ASP A 1035 -11.28 -29.66 -3.08
C ASP A 1035 -12.21 -29.77 -4.30
N GLU A 1036 -13.01 -30.83 -4.36
CA GLU A 1036 -13.86 -31.11 -5.53
C GLU A 1036 -15.01 -30.10 -5.71
N ASP A 1037 -15.46 -29.40 -4.66
CA ASP A 1037 -16.46 -28.34 -4.82
C ASP A 1037 -15.85 -27.10 -5.44
N ILE A 1038 -14.59 -26.78 -5.09
CA ILE A 1038 -13.83 -25.70 -5.72
C ILE A 1038 -13.51 -26.06 -7.17
N ALA A 1039 -13.06 -27.29 -7.45
CA ALA A 1039 -12.79 -27.76 -8.81
C ALA A 1039 -14.03 -27.67 -9.73
N LYS A 1040 -15.23 -27.98 -9.21
CA LYS A 1040 -16.51 -27.85 -9.94
C LYS A 1040 -16.87 -26.42 -10.33
N CYS A 1041 -16.50 -25.40 -9.55
CA CYS A 1041 -16.77 -24.00 -9.91
C CYS A 1041 -15.56 -23.22 -10.47
N LEU A 1042 -14.39 -23.85 -10.63
CA LEU A 1042 -13.13 -23.16 -10.93
C LEU A 1042 -13.12 -22.46 -12.31
N ILE A 1043 -13.57 -23.15 -13.36
CA ILE A 1043 -13.66 -22.61 -14.72
C ILE A 1043 -14.65 -21.44 -14.76
N GLN A 1044 -15.89 -21.65 -14.32
CA GLN A 1044 -16.90 -20.60 -14.28
C GLN A 1044 -16.48 -19.40 -13.43
N PHE A 1045 -15.86 -19.62 -12.27
CA PHE A 1045 -15.29 -18.54 -11.44
C PHE A 1045 -14.27 -17.72 -12.23
N HIS A 1046 -13.36 -18.38 -12.95
CA HIS A 1046 -12.30 -17.73 -13.71
C HIS A 1046 -12.88 -16.88 -14.84
N VAL A 1047 -13.71 -17.46 -15.69
CA VAL A 1047 -14.33 -16.77 -16.83
C VAL A 1047 -15.28 -15.64 -16.39
N MET A 1048 -16.05 -15.85 -15.32
CA MET A 1048 -16.94 -14.83 -14.75
C MET A 1048 -16.18 -13.60 -14.23
N THR A 1049 -14.96 -13.81 -13.71
CA THR A 1049 -14.10 -12.77 -13.12
C THR A 1049 -13.05 -12.21 -14.09
N GLY A 1050 -13.08 -12.63 -15.35
CA GLY A 1050 -12.30 -12.08 -16.46
C GLY A 1050 -11.30 -13.07 -17.06
N CYS A 1051 -11.33 -13.23 -18.37
CA CYS A 1051 -10.33 -13.93 -19.20
C CYS A 1051 -10.10 -13.07 -20.46
N ASP A 1052 -9.41 -13.57 -21.49
CA ASP A 1052 -9.20 -12.74 -22.68
C ASP A 1052 -10.49 -12.52 -23.50
N ALA A 1053 -11.41 -13.49 -23.45
CA ALA A 1053 -12.72 -13.42 -24.12
C ALA A 1053 -13.87 -12.84 -23.27
N ASN A 1054 -13.64 -12.45 -21.99
CA ASN A 1054 -14.68 -11.87 -21.15
C ASN A 1054 -14.13 -10.98 -20.02
N SER A 1055 -14.89 -9.97 -19.59
CA SER A 1055 -14.34 -8.87 -18.78
C SER A 1055 -14.12 -9.16 -17.29
N CYS A 1056 -13.28 -8.35 -16.63
CA CYS A 1056 -13.24 -8.25 -15.17
C CYS A 1056 -14.25 -7.21 -14.64
N PHE A 1057 -14.58 -7.29 -13.34
CA PHE A 1057 -15.44 -6.31 -12.67
C PHE A 1057 -14.60 -5.17 -12.06
N TYR A 1058 -14.92 -3.91 -12.41
CA TYR A 1058 -14.29 -2.72 -11.85
C TYR A 1058 -14.29 -2.76 -10.30
N GLY A 1059 -13.11 -2.57 -9.69
CA GLY A 1059 -12.90 -2.64 -8.24
C GLY A 1059 -12.61 -4.02 -7.64
N HIS A 1060 -12.63 -5.10 -8.43
CA HIS A 1060 -12.69 -6.48 -7.88
C HIS A 1060 -11.68 -7.45 -8.51
N GLY A 1061 -10.46 -7.53 -7.95
CA GLY A 1061 -9.41 -8.46 -8.39
C GLY A 1061 -9.65 -9.93 -8.00
N LYS A 1062 -9.31 -10.85 -8.92
CA LYS A 1062 -9.52 -12.31 -8.84
C LYS A 1062 -9.16 -12.94 -7.49
N SER A 1063 -7.94 -12.70 -6.99
CA SER A 1063 -7.42 -13.31 -5.75
C SER A 1063 -8.33 -13.06 -4.54
N THR A 1064 -8.92 -11.87 -4.44
CA THR A 1064 -9.85 -11.48 -3.37
C THR A 1064 -11.22 -12.13 -3.51
N LEU A 1065 -11.66 -12.44 -4.74
CA LEU A 1065 -12.91 -13.16 -5.00
C LEU A 1065 -12.74 -14.68 -4.79
N TYR A 1066 -11.58 -15.23 -5.15
CA TYR A 1066 -11.22 -16.62 -4.88
C TYR A 1066 -11.24 -16.88 -3.37
N ASP A 1067 -10.67 -15.98 -2.57
CA ASP A 1067 -10.70 -16.01 -1.12
C ASP A 1067 -12.12 -15.91 -0.50
N LYS A 1068 -13.15 -15.53 -1.26
CA LYS A 1068 -14.57 -15.62 -0.87
C LYS A 1068 -15.18 -16.95 -1.28
N MET A 1069 -14.90 -17.43 -2.49
CA MET A 1069 -15.36 -18.72 -3.03
C MET A 1069 -14.90 -19.91 -2.18
N VAL A 1070 -13.62 -19.93 -1.77
CA VAL A 1070 -13.07 -20.95 -0.86
C VAL A 1070 -13.84 -20.99 0.47
N LYS A 1071 -14.19 -19.82 1.02
CA LYS A 1071 -14.77 -19.67 2.36
C LYS A 1071 -16.30 -19.79 2.42
N SER A 1072 -16.99 -19.75 1.29
CA SER A 1072 -18.46 -19.71 1.25
C SER A 1072 -19.04 -20.84 0.39
N VAL A 1073 -19.74 -21.76 1.04
CA VAL A 1073 -20.49 -22.83 0.37
C VAL A 1073 -21.60 -22.26 -0.52
N GLU A 1074 -22.27 -21.18 -0.09
CA GLU A 1074 -23.25 -20.47 -0.94
C GLU A 1074 -22.58 -19.91 -2.20
N CYS A 1075 -21.38 -19.33 -2.08
CA CYS A 1075 -20.66 -18.78 -3.22
C CYS A 1075 -20.30 -19.86 -4.26
N ARG A 1076 -19.95 -21.08 -3.82
CA ARG A 1076 -19.75 -22.22 -4.72
C ARG A 1076 -21.06 -22.70 -5.34
N ARG A 1077 -22.13 -22.83 -4.54
CA ARG A 1077 -23.47 -23.24 -5.01
C ARG A 1077 -24.04 -22.32 -6.10
N LEU A 1078 -23.76 -21.02 -6.04
CA LEU A 1078 -24.19 -20.03 -7.05
C LEU A 1078 -23.35 -20.09 -8.35
N LEU A 1079 -22.24 -20.82 -8.36
CA LEU A 1079 -21.36 -21.00 -9.52
C LEU A 1079 -21.42 -22.43 -10.08
N SER A 1080 -21.76 -23.44 -9.26
CA SER A 1080 -21.61 -24.87 -9.58
C SER A 1080 -22.69 -25.47 -10.47
N SER A 1081 -23.75 -24.73 -10.81
CA SER A 1081 -24.82 -25.15 -11.72
C SER A 1081 -24.84 -24.34 -13.03
N CYS A 1082 -23.72 -23.68 -13.32
CA CYS A 1082 -23.44 -23.11 -14.64
C CYS A 1082 -23.01 -24.23 -15.59
N GLU A 1083 -22.67 -23.90 -16.84
CA GLU A 1083 -22.14 -24.82 -17.86
C GLU A 1083 -23.00 -26.06 -18.23
N GLU A 1084 -24.11 -26.36 -17.56
CA GLU A 1084 -24.95 -27.54 -17.84
C GLU A 1084 -25.68 -27.51 -19.20
N SER A 1085 -25.90 -26.33 -19.80
CA SER A 1085 -26.62 -26.22 -21.07
C SER A 1085 -26.37 -24.93 -21.85
N LEU A 1086 -26.56 -25.03 -23.16
CA LEU A 1086 -26.78 -23.91 -24.07
C LEU A 1086 -28.15 -24.09 -24.77
N PRO A 1087 -29.07 -23.09 -24.70
CA PRO A 1087 -28.96 -21.83 -23.98
C PRO A 1087 -28.91 -21.99 -22.45
N LEU A 1088 -28.46 -20.91 -21.81
CA LEU A 1088 -28.44 -20.75 -20.35
C LEU A 1088 -29.89 -20.75 -19.80
N LYS A 1089 -30.12 -21.54 -18.76
CA LYS A 1089 -31.40 -21.60 -18.04
C LYS A 1089 -31.60 -20.33 -17.19
N GLU A 1090 -32.83 -19.83 -17.10
CA GLU A 1090 -33.12 -18.55 -16.43
C GLU A 1090 -32.94 -18.62 -14.90
N ASP A 1091 -33.08 -19.78 -14.27
CA ASP A 1091 -32.76 -20.02 -12.86
C ASP A 1091 -31.25 -19.91 -12.59
N VAL A 1092 -30.41 -20.53 -13.43
CA VAL A 1092 -28.95 -20.43 -13.38
C VAL A 1092 -28.47 -18.98 -13.61
N LEU A 1093 -29.11 -18.26 -14.55
CA LEU A 1093 -28.87 -16.82 -14.72
C LEU A 1093 -29.16 -16.03 -13.43
N ASN A 1094 -30.27 -16.32 -12.75
CA ASN A 1094 -30.62 -15.65 -11.49
C ASN A 1094 -29.62 -15.97 -10.36
N ASP A 1095 -29.13 -17.20 -10.26
CA ASP A 1095 -28.07 -17.56 -9.32
C ASP A 1095 -26.74 -16.84 -9.62
N LEU A 1096 -26.38 -16.64 -10.90
CA LEU A 1096 -25.20 -15.85 -11.28
C LEU A 1096 -25.35 -14.34 -11.00
N VAL A 1097 -26.54 -13.77 -11.24
CA VAL A 1097 -26.85 -12.39 -10.83
C VAL A 1097 -26.77 -12.24 -9.29
N SER A 1098 -27.20 -13.26 -8.56
CA SER A 1098 -27.07 -13.35 -7.10
C SER A 1098 -25.59 -13.44 -6.66
N TYR A 1099 -24.75 -14.24 -7.33
CA TYR A 1099 -23.30 -14.30 -7.09
C TYR A 1099 -22.64 -12.92 -7.26
N VAL A 1100 -22.93 -12.21 -8.36
CA VAL A 1100 -22.36 -10.88 -8.61
C VAL A 1100 -22.83 -9.88 -7.56
N THR A 1101 -24.11 -9.89 -7.19
CA THR A 1101 -24.67 -8.98 -6.18
C THR A 1101 -24.07 -9.23 -4.79
N ARG A 1102 -24.12 -10.49 -4.32
CA ARG A 1102 -23.73 -10.89 -2.96
C ARG A 1102 -22.22 -11.02 -2.77
N PHE A 1103 -21.53 -11.71 -3.69
CA PHE A 1103 -20.13 -12.10 -3.51
C PHE A 1103 -19.14 -11.19 -4.23
N VAL A 1104 -19.44 -10.65 -5.42
CA VAL A 1104 -18.60 -9.61 -6.01
C VAL A 1104 -18.79 -8.30 -5.23
N TYR A 1105 -20.01 -7.74 -5.25
CA TYR A 1105 -20.29 -6.40 -4.70
C TYR A 1105 -20.58 -6.32 -3.20
N GLY A 1106 -20.89 -7.44 -2.54
CA GLY A 1106 -21.09 -7.47 -1.08
C GLY A 1106 -22.47 -7.03 -0.60
N ASP A 1107 -23.47 -6.96 -1.49
CA ASP A 1107 -24.84 -6.60 -1.11
C ASP A 1107 -25.68 -7.85 -0.84
N VAL A 1108 -26.08 -8.01 0.42
CA VAL A 1108 -26.93 -9.12 0.92
C VAL A 1108 -28.33 -8.63 1.35
N HIS A 1109 -28.65 -7.37 1.11
CA HIS A 1109 -29.89 -6.72 1.56
C HIS A 1109 -30.81 -6.32 0.41
N SER A 1110 -30.25 -5.97 -0.74
CA SER A 1110 -31.01 -5.62 -1.95
C SER A 1110 -31.63 -6.87 -2.58
N SER A 1111 -32.94 -6.84 -2.81
CA SER A 1111 -33.67 -7.94 -3.47
C SER A 1111 -33.47 -8.00 -4.98
N SER A 1112 -32.86 -6.98 -5.58
CA SER A 1112 -32.61 -6.88 -7.02
C SER A 1112 -31.44 -5.94 -7.34
N LEU A 1113 -30.89 -6.08 -8.55
CA LEU A 1113 -29.66 -5.40 -8.99
C LEU A 1113 -29.82 -3.86 -9.10
N ASP A 1114 -31.01 -3.39 -9.48
CA ASP A 1114 -31.39 -1.97 -9.53
C ASP A 1114 -31.50 -1.34 -8.13
N ILE A 1115 -32.02 -2.10 -7.15
CA ILE A 1115 -32.02 -1.69 -5.75
C ILE A 1115 -30.59 -1.65 -5.19
N ALA A 1116 -29.74 -2.63 -5.54
CA ALA A 1116 -28.32 -2.62 -5.16
C ALA A 1116 -27.56 -1.41 -5.75
N ARG A 1117 -27.81 -1.10 -7.03
CA ARG A 1117 -27.29 0.10 -7.71
C ARG A 1117 -27.77 1.38 -7.01
N ALA A 1118 -29.06 1.51 -6.72
CA ALA A 1118 -29.64 2.67 -6.02
C ALA A 1118 -29.14 2.84 -4.58
N ALA A 1119 -29.00 1.75 -3.82
CA ALA A 1119 -28.47 1.75 -2.46
C ALA A 1119 -26.99 2.16 -2.44
N LYS A 1120 -26.18 1.59 -3.35
CA LYS A 1120 -24.76 1.92 -3.48
C LYS A 1120 -24.54 3.36 -3.96
N TRP A 1121 -25.37 3.86 -4.90
CA TRP A 1121 -25.38 5.27 -5.31
C TRP A 1121 -25.66 6.22 -4.15
N LYS A 1122 -26.68 5.91 -3.32
CA LYS A 1122 -26.98 6.69 -2.10
C LYS A 1122 -25.81 6.68 -1.12
N GLY A 1123 -25.16 5.53 -0.91
CA GLY A 1123 -24.00 5.38 -0.02
C GLY A 1123 -22.68 6.00 -0.51
N GLN A 1124 -22.53 6.28 -1.80
CA GLN A 1124 -21.33 6.95 -2.34
C GLN A 1124 -21.27 8.43 -1.91
N LYS A 1125 -20.15 8.86 -1.30
CA LYS A 1125 -19.85 10.28 -1.05
C LYS A 1125 -19.68 11.04 -2.37
N ASN A 1126 -18.68 10.65 -3.16
CA ASN A 1126 -18.47 11.13 -4.53
C ASN A 1126 -19.12 10.12 -5.47
N LYS A 1127 -20.09 10.56 -6.29
CA LYS A 1127 -20.84 9.69 -7.20
C LYS A 1127 -19.95 9.23 -8.36
N SER A 1128 -20.00 7.94 -8.69
CA SER A 1128 -19.36 7.35 -9.87
C SER A 1128 -20.10 6.08 -10.28
N LEU A 1129 -20.29 5.95 -11.59
CA LEU A 1129 -21.09 4.91 -12.21
C LEU A 1129 -20.31 3.59 -12.32
N MET A 1130 -19.00 3.66 -12.56
CA MET A 1130 -18.12 2.48 -12.57
C MET A 1130 -18.14 1.71 -11.25
N ARG A 1131 -18.35 2.43 -10.14
CA ARG A 1131 -18.39 1.88 -8.78
C ARG A 1131 -19.73 1.20 -8.44
N LEU A 1132 -20.74 1.27 -9.30
CA LEU A 1132 -21.99 0.52 -9.15
C LEU A 1132 -21.81 -0.93 -9.64
N PRO A 1133 -22.67 -1.88 -9.21
CA PRO A 1133 -22.88 -3.11 -9.97
C PRO A 1133 -23.28 -2.79 -11.42
N PRO A 1134 -22.98 -3.65 -12.41
CA PRO A 1134 -23.48 -3.46 -13.78
C PRO A 1134 -25.01 -3.39 -13.80
N ASP A 1135 -25.60 -2.80 -14.84
CA ASP A 1135 -27.04 -2.91 -15.11
C ASP A 1135 -27.43 -4.33 -15.55
N SER A 1136 -28.72 -4.64 -15.48
CA SER A 1136 -29.22 -6.01 -15.72
C SER A 1136 -29.02 -6.51 -17.15
N ASP A 1137 -28.98 -5.61 -18.15
CA ASP A 1137 -28.81 -5.98 -19.56
C ASP A 1137 -27.34 -6.29 -19.87
N SER A 1138 -26.41 -5.37 -19.58
CA SER A 1138 -24.98 -5.64 -19.72
C SER A 1138 -24.51 -6.80 -18.82
N LEU A 1139 -25.11 -7.00 -17.64
CA LEU A 1139 -24.83 -8.17 -16.81
C LEU A 1139 -25.34 -9.48 -17.45
N LYS A 1140 -26.55 -9.48 -18.04
CA LYS A 1140 -27.07 -10.67 -18.74
C LYS A 1140 -26.15 -11.06 -19.90
N GLN A 1141 -25.65 -10.09 -20.68
CA GLN A 1141 -24.70 -10.38 -21.77
C GLN A 1141 -23.33 -10.87 -21.25
N HIS A 1142 -22.84 -10.32 -20.13
CA HIS A 1142 -21.62 -10.80 -19.46
C HIS A 1142 -21.74 -12.25 -18.99
N ILE A 1143 -22.90 -12.59 -18.41
CA ILE A 1143 -23.21 -13.95 -17.96
C ILE A 1143 -23.39 -14.92 -19.13
N LEU A 1144 -24.03 -14.50 -20.23
CA LEU A 1144 -24.20 -15.34 -21.42
C LEU A 1144 -22.85 -15.72 -22.05
N ARG A 1145 -21.92 -14.76 -22.20
CA ARG A 1145 -20.55 -15.06 -22.66
C ARG A 1145 -19.84 -16.00 -21.71
N ALA A 1146 -19.92 -15.73 -20.40
CA ALA A 1146 -19.22 -16.54 -19.41
C ALA A 1146 -19.70 -18.00 -19.41
N ASN A 1147 -21.01 -18.23 -19.45
CA ASN A 1147 -21.58 -19.58 -19.51
C ASN A 1147 -21.21 -20.30 -20.81
N TYR A 1148 -21.12 -19.61 -21.95
CA TYR A 1148 -20.66 -20.21 -23.21
C TYR A 1148 -19.19 -20.63 -23.18
N LEU A 1149 -18.31 -19.73 -22.71
CA LEU A 1149 -16.88 -20.02 -22.57
C LEU A 1149 -16.64 -21.15 -21.56
N ALA A 1150 -17.34 -21.13 -20.41
CA ALA A 1150 -17.28 -22.20 -19.42
C ALA A 1150 -17.84 -23.52 -19.95
N TYR A 1151 -18.94 -23.50 -20.71
CA TYR A 1151 -19.50 -24.68 -21.38
C TYR A 1151 -18.47 -25.34 -22.30
N ILE A 1152 -17.78 -24.56 -23.13
CA ILE A 1152 -16.74 -25.09 -24.04
C ILE A 1152 -15.55 -25.66 -23.24
N GLN A 1153 -15.04 -24.92 -22.26
CA GLN A 1153 -13.92 -25.37 -21.41
C GLN A 1153 -14.28 -26.56 -20.50
N ARG A 1154 -15.56 -26.94 -20.40
CA ARG A 1154 -16.06 -28.10 -19.65
C ARG A 1154 -16.43 -29.32 -20.50
N HIS A 1155 -16.60 -29.14 -21.81
CA HIS A 1155 -16.93 -30.21 -22.74
C HIS A 1155 -15.86 -30.35 -23.84
N PRO A 1156 -14.57 -30.52 -23.49
CA PRO A 1156 -13.47 -30.67 -24.45
C PRO A 1156 -13.60 -31.91 -25.37
N GLU A 1157 -14.49 -32.86 -25.06
CA GLU A 1157 -14.85 -33.96 -25.96
C GLU A 1157 -15.67 -33.52 -27.20
N LEU A 1158 -16.11 -32.26 -27.27
CA LEU A 1158 -16.81 -31.71 -28.44
C LEU A 1158 -15.85 -31.52 -29.63
N ARG A 1159 -15.95 -32.43 -30.62
CA ARG A 1159 -15.29 -32.27 -31.93
C ARG A 1159 -15.87 -31.14 -32.80
N THR A 1160 -17.03 -30.60 -32.42
CA THR A 1160 -17.70 -29.50 -33.13
C THR A 1160 -18.38 -28.59 -32.12
N HIS A 1161 -18.05 -27.30 -32.14
CA HIS A 1161 -18.48 -26.36 -31.12
C HIS A 1161 -19.82 -25.69 -31.46
N PRO A 1162 -20.68 -25.43 -30.47
CA PRO A 1162 -21.87 -24.61 -30.66
C PRO A 1162 -21.44 -23.19 -31.04
N SER A 1163 -22.22 -22.50 -31.89
CA SER A 1163 -21.88 -21.13 -32.30
C SER A 1163 -21.91 -20.16 -31.11
N PRO A 1164 -20.97 -19.18 -31.00
CA PRO A 1164 -21.04 -18.13 -29.98
C PRO A 1164 -22.20 -17.15 -30.20
N VAL A 1165 -22.73 -17.07 -31.43
CA VAL A 1165 -23.75 -16.09 -31.82
C VAL A 1165 -25.03 -16.30 -31.03
N GLY A 1166 -25.49 -15.26 -30.33
CA GLY A 1166 -26.63 -15.30 -29.40
C GLY A 1166 -26.25 -15.60 -27.95
N HIS A 1167 -25.04 -16.09 -27.68
CA HIS A 1167 -24.52 -16.31 -26.32
C HIS A 1167 -23.67 -15.12 -25.84
N GLY A 1168 -24.22 -13.91 -25.98
CA GLY A 1168 -23.51 -12.65 -25.65
C GLY A 1168 -22.45 -12.24 -26.68
N TRP A 1169 -22.47 -12.86 -27.86
CA TRP A 1169 -21.71 -12.49 -29.06
C TRP A 1169 -22.62 -12.33 -30.28
N GLU A 1170 -22.16 -11.54 -31.26
CA GLU A 1170 -22.79 -11.29 -32.56
C GLU A 1170 -21.75 -11.37 -33.69
N LEU A 1171 -22.20 -11.56 -34.93
CA LEU A 1171 -21.33 -11.63 -36.10
C LEU A 1171 -21.43 -10.32 -36.91
N ILE A 1172 -20.35 -9.55 -36.97
CA ILE A 1172 -20.29 -8.26 -37.69
C ILE A 1172 -19.14 -8.32 -38.70
N ASN A 1173 -19.48 -8.25 -39.99
CA ASN A 1173 -18.55 -8.33 -41.13
C ASN A 1173 -17.68 -9.60 -41.12
N GLY A 1174 -18.22 -10.73 -40.66
CA GLY A 1174 -17.50 -11.99 -40.51
C GLY A 1174 -16.70 -12.13 -39.20
N CYS A 1175 -16.43 -11.03 -38.50
CA CYS A 1175 -15.78 -11.05 -37.19
C CYS A 1175 -16.80 -11.29 -36.06
N CYS A 1176 -16.46 -12.14 -35.10
CA CYS A 1176 -17.24 -12.27 -33.87
C CYS A 1176 -16.97 -11.05 -32.96
N LYS A 1177 -18.03 -10.42 -32.43
CA LYS A 1177 -17.93 -9.26 -31.53
C LYS A 1177 -18.80 -9.45 -30.28
N PRO A 1178 -18.37 -8.98 -29.10
CA PRO A 1178 -19.13 -9.17 -27.88
C PRO A 1178 -20.35 -8.23 -27.86
N VAL A 1179 -21.54 -8.77 -27.62
CA VAL A 1179 -22.75 -7.97 -27.39
C VAL A 1179 -22.61 -7.31 -26.03
N ARG A 1180 -22.25 -6.03 -26.01
CA ARG A 1180 -21.98 -5.28 -24.76
C ARG A 1180 -23.27 -4.99 -23.97
N HIS A 1181 -24.38 -4.87 -24.69
CA HIS A 1181 -25.74 -4.56 -24.22
C HIS A 1181 -26.74 -4.75 -25.37
N THR A 1182 -28.01 -4.99 -25.06
CA THR A 1182 -29.12 -4.99 -26.04
C THR A 1182 -30.07 -3.81 -25.88
N GLN A 1183 -30.03 -3.09 -24.75
CA GLN A 1183 -30.90 -1.97 -24.44
C GLN A 1183 -30.19 -0.62 -24.61
N PRO A 1184 -30.92 0.46 -24.95
CA PRO A 1184 -30.38 1.82 -24.94
C PRO A 1184 -30.03 2.25 -23.50
N PRO A 1185 -29.10 3.21 -23.33
CA PRO A 1185 -28.61 3.60 -22.00
C PRO A 1185 -29.71 4.18 -21.09
N LEU A 1186 -30.57 5.03 -21.67
CA LEU A 1186 -31.89 5.39 -21.14
C LEU A 1186 -32.90 5.30 -22.29
N PRO A 1187 -34.18 4.96 -22.05
CA PRO A 1187 -35.21 4.98 -23.08
C PRO A 1187 -35.34 6.37 -23.74
N LEU A 1188 -35.41 6.41 -25.08
CA LEU A 1188 -35.47 7.67 -25.85
C LEU A 1188 -36.68 8.56 -25.50
N THR A 1189 -37.76 7.95 -25.01
CA THR A 1189 -38.94 8.67 -24.49
C THR A 1189 -38.68 9.45 -23.21
N LEU A 1190 -37.61 9.14 -22.47
CA LEU A 1190 -37.16 9.83 -21.25
C LEU A 1190 -36.00 10.80 -21.50
N SER A 1191 -35.23 10.64 -22.58
CA SER A 1191 -34.26 11.66 -23.02
C SER A 1191 -34.94 12.85 -23.69
N ASN A 1192 -36.02 12.61 -24.44
CA ASN A 1192 -36.71 13.65 -25.22
C ASN A 1192 -37.58 14.61 -24.37
N THR A 1193 -37.64 14.41 -23.05
CA THR A 1193 -38.18 15.38 -22.08
C THR A 1193 -37.14 16.38 -21.57
N LEU A 1194 -35.87 16.27 -21.99
CA LEU A 1194 -34.86 17.30 -21.79
C LEU A 1194 -35.07 18.45 -22.80
N PRO A 1195 -34.87 19.73 -22.41
CA PRO A 1195 -34.88 20.84 -23.35
C PRO A 1195 -33.80 20.69 -24.44
N PRO A 1196 -33.97 21.33 -25.63
CA PRO A 1196 -32.88 21.48 -26.58
C PRO A 1196 -31.69 22.18 -25.91
N HIS A 1197 -30.49 21.63 -26.05
CA HIS A 1197 -29.27 22.28 -25.59
C HIS A 1197 -28.91 23.46 -26.49
N ASP A 1198 -28.97 24.68 -25.96
CA ASP A 1198 -28.12 25.76 -26.45
C ASP A 1198 -26.65 25.42 -26.15
N SER A 1199 -25.77 25.68 -27.12
CA SER A 1199 -24.37 25.21 -27.13
C SER A 1199 -23.42 25.99 -26.21
N ASP A 1200 -23.93 26.94 -25.42
CA ASP A 1200 -23.12 27.92 -24.69
C ASP A 1200 -23.18 27.78 -23.14
N ILE A 1201 -23.86 26.76 -22.62
CA ILE A 1201 -24.02 26.51 -21.16
C ILE A 1201 -22.88 25.63 -20.58
N ASP A 1202 -21.94 25.17 -21.41
CA ASP A 1202 -20.78 24.34 -21.01
C ASP A 1202 -19.76 25.05 -20.07
N SER A 1203 -19.99 26.32 -19.71
CA SER A 1203 -19.08 27.16 -18.92
C SER A 1203 -19.39 27.29 -17.42
N GLU A 1204 -20.59 26.95 -16.96
CA GLU A 1204 -20.97 27.14 -15.55
C GLU A 1204 -20.99 25.84 -14.73
N PHE A 1205 -21.18 24.67 -15.35
CA PHE A 1205 -21.13 23.36 -14.67
C PHE A 1205 -19.75 22.69 -14.65
N SER A 1206 -18.76 23.22 -15.38
CA SER A 1206 -17.36 22.79 -15.27
C SER A 1206 -16.75 23.15 -13.91
N ASP A 1207 -17.09 24.33 -13.42
CA ASP A 1207 -16.36 25.01 -12.34
C ASP A 1207 -16.80 24.52 -10.94
N VAL A 1208 -17.88 23.74 -10.86
CA VAL A 1208 -18.37 23.08 -9.64
C VAL A 1208 -17.61 21.76 -9.33
N ILE A 1209 -16.73 21.29 -10.23
CA ILE A 1209 -15.94 20.05 -10.03
C ILE A 1209 -14.42 20.34 -9.95
N ASP A 1210 -13.93 21.45 -10.50
CA ASP A 1210 -12.54 21.92 -10.29
C ASP A 1210 -12.40 22.74 -8.97
N SER A 1211 -13.51 23.09 -8.30
CA SER A 1211 -13.58 23.91 -7.07
C SER A 1211 -13.42 23.14 -5.74
N ASP A 1212 -13.04 21.86 -5.75
CA ASP A 1212 -12.76 21.06 -4.53
C ASP A 1212 -11.41 21.46 -3.84
N LEU A 1213 -11.03 22.73 -3.99
CA LEU A 1213 -9.99 23.51 -3.31
C LEU A 1213 -10.54 24.83 -2.71
N ASP A 1214 -11.73 25.28 -3.14
CA ASP A 1214 -12.36 26.55 -2.76
C ASP A 1214 -13.67 26.31 -1.99
N THR A 1215 -13.63 26.50 -0.67
CA THR A 1215 -14.82 26.70 0.17
C THR A 1215 -14.73 28.04 0.91
N SER A 1216 -14.66 29.13 0.15
CA SER A 1216 -14.97 30.47 0.64
C SER A 1216 -16.47 30.71 0.51
N SER A 1217 -17.19 30.69 1.62
CA SER A 1217 -18.61 31.06 1.68
C SER A 1217 -18.76 32.55 2.02
N ASP A 1218 -18.93 33.38 0.99
CA ASP A 1218 -19.43 34.75 1.13
C ASP A 1218 -20.92 34.77 0.77
N GLU A 1219 -21.81 34.91 1.76
CA GLU A 1219 -23.23 35.28 1.58
C GLU A 1219 -23.64 36.30 2.67
N GLU A 1220 -23.77 37.56 2.21
CA GLU A 1220 -24.62 38.67 2.66
C GLU A 1220 -24.48 39.31 4.09
N ASP A 1221 -24.49 40.66 4.08
CA ASP A 1221 -24.56 41.68 5.15
C ASP A 1221 -23.54 41.70 6.33
#